data_AF-A0A7C4QY96-F1
#
_entry.id   AF-A0A7C4QY96-F1
#
_cell.length_a   1.000
_cell.length_b   1.000
_cell.length_c   1.000
_cell.angle_alpha   90.00
_cell.angle_beta   90.00
_cell.angle_gamma   90.00
#
_symmetry.space_group_name_H-M   'P 1'
#
loop_
_entity.id
_entity.type
_entity.pdbx_description
1 polymer ?
#
loop_
_entity_poly.entity_id
_entity_poly.type
_entity_poly.pdbx_seq_one_letter_code
_entity_poly.pdbx_strand_id
1 'polypeptide(L)'
;MCGEDLPMAKVRPALMVRDKRKTSNTASRGRRPSLARTPCAVRKSREHHSGFHAASPSRTPPAIASLIIASGGPIPKPRRLGERENLFLTIPRVLFPGDSPRLGRDEPIAEPSRTPARRPRQPSFAMSNPRLNGMLWGLGVGGLWLLAWHGLHYEWRAQEQYEYGFAVPPLALVLAWLRWREHPAAFHRQPPAPPGSWRVGLAVLAAVLAVFGELMRRHDPSWRLGCGLLLISATLATILWLLRLGGAPLLRAMSFPLAFIWLGLPWPRAWELAVINRLAGFVTGVTVELLNLVGLTATRRGNVIEMTSGFVGLDTACSGIHSLQAALMVSLFLGELLRFSLRRRVLLVLAGSVLAIIFNVGRAFGLAWVCATRGAAAMEQWHNWIGGSASFFTFGLLALSAWLLAGRRLPAGVESKESPLAPSAPNAGSRRGRENQVENAGFAGASLTLAGRDGWILPAAVLAALVGPALWFQWFGGADLSALKSPAWSLPPSGYYNGWRLRDLPLKPAEKRLLQCSDGRGLNIERADGRAGAVYHFFWRPGERPPMAGYAHTPNVCMPSAGWQPVAPPRTLALKVEGTAFPGKLHLFEQDGQRLMVFQAVRPPPYLGGVYADGGRWERFSLLWKAPNQRVAEVLLLYLPDPGQDEARVEHCRAAVENLVQRKTGP
;
A
#
# COMPACT_ATOMS: atom_id res chain seq x y z
N MET A 1 -22.54 -0.66 11.27
CA MET A 1 -22.42 -1.93 10.49
C MET A 1 -22.10 -3.22 11.26
N CYS A 2 -20.94 -3.37 11.95
CA CYS A 2 -20.51 -4.69 12.47
C CYS A 2 -20.71 -4.90 13.99
N GLY A 3 -21.43 -3.99 14.68
CA GLY A 3 -21.70 -4.10 16.13
C GLY A 3 -22.95 -3.34 16.60
N GLU A 4 -23.02 -2.02 16.34
CA GLU A 4 -24.09 -1.16 16.90
C GLU A 4 -25.49 -1.42 16.31
N ASP A 5 -25.53 -1.86 15.04
CA ASP A 5 -26.77 -1.95 14.25
C ASP A 5 -27.25 -3.37 14.00
N LEU A 6 -26.49 -4.39 14.42
CA LEU A 6 -26.91 -5.77 14.28
C LEU A 6 -28.04 -6.04 15.29
N PRO A 7 -29.24 -6.44 14.84
CA PRO A 7 -30.39 -6.62 15.74
C PRO A 7 -30.15 -7.66 16.83
N MET A 8 -29.18 -8.56 16.64
CA MET A 8 -28.72 -9.55 17.63
C MET A 8 -28.14 -8.91 18.91
N ALA A 9 -27.55 -7.71 18.82
CA ALA A 9 -27.00 -7.00 19.98
C ALA A 9 -28.09 -6.46 20.93
N LYS A 10 -29.37 -6.45 20.52
CA LYS A 10 -30.50 -5.96 21.32
C LYS A 10 -31.29 -7.07 22.01
N VAL A 11 -30.91 -8.35 21.84
CA VAL A 11 -31.57 -9.45 22.53
C VAL A 11 -31.05 -9.50 23.97
N ARG A 12 -31.72 -8.77 24.87
CA ARG A 12 -31.55 -8.95 26.32
C ARG A 12 -31.82 -10.44 26.63
N PRO A 13 -30.96 -11.14 27.39
CA PRO A 13 -31.39 -12.40 27.98
C PRO A 13 -32.59 -12.07 28.87
N ALA A 14 -33.75 -12.65 28.55
CA ALA A 14 -34.91 -12.58 29.42
C ALA A 14 -34.47 -13.12 30.79
N LEU A 15 -34.35 -12.24 31.79
CA LEU A 15 -34.21 -12.66 33.17
C LEU A 15 -35.41 -13.54 33.47
N MET A 16 -35.16 -14.85 33.62
CA MET A 16 -36.11 -15.75 34.25
C MET A 16 -36.38 -15.22 35.66
N VAL A 17 -37.50 -14.52 35.81
CA VAL A 17 -38.12 -14.27 37.11
C VAL A 17 -38.54 -15.63 37.64
N ARG A 18 -37.70 -16.21 38.50
CA ARG A 18 -38.02 -17.43 39.22
C ARG A 18 -38.95 -17.03 40.36
N ASP A 19 -40.24 -17.15 40.10
CA ASP A 19 -41.33 -16.97 41.06
C ASP A 19 -41.12 -17.95 42.24
N LYS A 20 -40.68 -17.45 43.39
CA LYS A 20 -40.61 -18.22 44.64
C LYS A 20 -41.87 -17.91 45.44
N ARG A 21 -42.95 -18.65 45.16
CA ARG A 21 -44.03 -18.82 46.14
C ARG A 21 -43.68 -19.91 47.15
N LYS A 22 -43.98 -19.56 48.40
CA LYS A 22 -43.86 -20.29 49.65
C LYS A 22 -44.34 -21.74 49.55
N THR A 23 -43.62 -22.65 50.21
CA THR A 23 -44.20 -23.69 51.10
C THR A 23 -43.13 -24.13 52.10
N SER A 24 -43.58 -24.21 53.34
CA SER A 24 -42.86 -24.45 54.58
C SER A 24 -42.67 -25.94 54.88
N ASN A 25 -41.60 -26.23 55.62
CA ASN A 25 -41.41 -27.33 56.58
C ASN A 25 -41.77 -28.76 56.17
N THR A 26 -40.75 -29.62 56.10
CA THR A 26 -40.56 -30.71 57.10
C THR A 26 -39.15 -31.30 56.99
N ALA A 27 -38.60 -31.64 58.15
CA ALA A 27 -37.24 -32.11 58.36
C ALA A 27 -37.07 -33.61 58.05
N SER A 28 -35.87 -34.03 57.63
CA SER A 28 -35.06 -35.04 58.34
C SER A 28 -33.80 -35.46 57.56
N ARG A 29 -32.69 -35.61 58.31
CA ARG A 29 -31.56 -36.57 58.21
C ARG A 29 -31.14 -36.99 56.78
N GLY A 30 -29.90 -36.81 56.30
CA GLY A 30 -28.59 -36.89 56.94
C GLY A 30 -27.61 -37.55 55.93
N ARG A 31 -26.29 -37.42 56.17
CA ARG A 31 -25.13 -38.01 55.46
C ARG A 31 -24.54 -37.23 54.26
N ARG A 32 -23.45 -36.52 54.56
CA ARG A 32 -22.19 -36.45 53.77
C ARG A 32 -21.38 -37.76 54.02
N PRO A 33 -20.34 -38.15 53.24
CA PRO A 33 -19.26 -37.31 52.64
C PRO A 33 -18.87 -37.79 51.21
N SER A 34 -17.81 -37.38 50.50
CA SER A 34 -16.54 -36.66 50.75
C SER A 34 -15.99 -36.13 49.42
N LEU A 35 -15.17 -35.09 49.54
CA LEU A 35 -14.43 -34.39 48.49
C LEU A 35 -13.44 -35.28 47.70
N ALA A 36 -13.35 -34.96 46.41
CA ALA A 36 -12.28 -35.33 45.50
C ALA A 36 -11.08 -34.39 45.64
N ARG A 37 -9.86 -34.90 45.38
CA ARG A 37 -8.69 -34.10 45.01
C ARG A 37 -7.66 -34.92 44.21
N THR A 38 -7.54 -34.56 42.91
CA THR A 38 -6.31 -34.38 42.09
C THR A 38 -5.37 -35.56 41.79
N PRO A 39 -4.39 -35.47 40.85
CA PRO A 39 -4.13 -34.47 39.80
C PRO A 39 -3.74 -35.04 38.39
N CYS A 40 -3.54 -34.09 37.47
CA CYS A 40 -2.98 -34.15 36.12
C CYS A 40 -1.54 -34.73 36.05
N ALA A 41 -1.23 -35.49 34.99
CA ALA A 41 0.13 -35.62 34.45
C ALA A 41 0.18 -36.03 32.97
N VAL A 42 0.99 -35.26 32.24
CA VAL A 42 1.49 -35.32 30.86
C VAL A 42 1.94 -36.71 30.39
N ARG A 43 1.66 -37.06 29.12
CA ARG A 43 2.53 -37.97 28.35
C ARG A 43 2.58 -37.61 26.85
N LYS A 44 3.78 -37.24 26.39
CA LYS A 44 4.18 -37.21 24.98
C LYS A 44 4.40 -38.66 24.50
N SER A 45 3.94 -38.99 23.30
CA SER A 45 4.45 -40.14 22.55
C SER A 45 4.67 -39.79 21.07
N ARG A 46 5.90 -40.03 20.62
CA ARG A 46 6.28 -40.26 19.22
C ARG A 46 5.95 -41.71 18.87
N GLU A 47 5.72 -41.96 17.58
CA GLU A 47 5.83 -43.21 16.77
C GLU A 47 4.73 -43.17 15.70
N HIS A 48 4.77 -43.79 14.52
CA HIS A 48 5.82 -44.21 13.58
C HIS A 48 5.08 -44.53 12.25
N HIS A 49 5.84 -44.88 11.22
CA HIS A 49 5.49 -45.15 9.81
C HIS A 49 4.31 -46.08 9.47
N SER A 50 3.63 -45.79 8.33
CA SER A 50 3.31 -46.68 7.17
C SER A 50 2.22 -45.97 6.33
N GLY A 51 2.29 -45.70 5.02
CA GLY A 51 2.69 -46.54 3.89
C GLY A 51 1.46 -47.26 3.33
N PHE A 52 0.83 -46.75 2.25
CA PHE A 52 0.33 -47.55 1.10
C PHE A 52 -0.46 -46.77 0.02
N HIS A 53 -0.06 -47.08 -1.22
CA HIS A 53 -0.74 -47.16 -2.53
C HIS A 53 -1.34 -45.97 -3.31
N ALA A 54 -0.89 -45.97 -4.57
CA ALA A 54 -1.23 -45.15 -5.71
C ALA A 54 -2.60 -45.45 -6.33
N ALA A 55 -3.17 -44.45 -6.98
CA ALA A 55 -3.99 -44.61 -8.18
C ALA A 55 -3.87 -43.36 -9.07
N SER A 56 -3.46 -43.56 -10.32
CA SER A 56 -3.50 -42.61 -11.43
C SER A 56 -4.97 -42.36 -11.83
N PRO A 57 -5.28 -41.24 -12.52
CA PRO A 57 -5.61 -41.43 -13.93
C PRO A 57 -5.10 -40.33 -14.88
N SER A 58 -4.60 -40.83 -16.00
CA SER A 58 -4.46 -40.21 -17.31
C SER A 58 -5.79 -39.67 -17.86
N ARG A 59 -5.75 -38.53 -18.56
CA ARG A 59 -6.64 -38.22 -19.71
C ARG A 59 -6.11 -37.01 -20.51
N THR A 60 -5.57 -37.30 -21.69
CA THR A 60 -5.35 -36.36 -22.80
C THR A 60 -6.52 -36.43 -23.80
N PRO A 61 -6.71 -35.41 -24.64
CA PRO A 61 -7.97 -35.09 -25.35
C PRO A 61 -8.07 -35.73 -26.75
N PRO A 62 -9.23 -35.64 -27.46
CA PRO A 62 -9.38 -36.18 -28.80
C PRO A 62 -8.86 -35.22 -29.89
N ALA A 63 -8.42 -35.83 -30.99
CA ALA A 63 -7.86 -35.24 -32.20
C ALA A 63 -8.86 -35.24 -33.37
N ILE A 64 -8.71 -34.32 -34.33
CA ILE A 64 -9.09 -34.42 -35.76
C ILE A 64 -8.08 -33.53 -36.54
N ALA A 65 -7.04 -34.09 -37.17
CA ALA A 65 -6.88 -34.43 -38.61
C ALA A 65 -6.52 -33.20 -39.49
N SER A 66 -5.65 -33.18 -40.51
CA SER A 66 -4.66 -34.07 -41.14
C SER A 66 -4.00 -33.22 -42.25
N LEU A 67 -2.67 -33.25 -42.45
CA LEU A 67 -2.09 -33.56 -43.77
C LEU A 67 -0.58 -33.84 -43.69
N ILE A 68 -0.24 -34.97 -44.32
CA ILE A 68 1.06 -35.60 -44.58
C ILE A 68 1.73 -34.83 -45.76
N ILE A 69 3.07 -34.68 -45.81
CA ILE A 69 3.98 -35.49 -46.63
C ILE A 69 5.38 -35.56 -45.98
N ALA A 70 5.90 -36.78 -46.03
CA ALA A 70 7.09 -37.29 -45.38
C ALA A 70 8.36 -37.28 -46.27
N SER A 71 9.48 -37.62 -45.63
CA SER A 71 10.69 -38.34 -46.07
C SER A 71 11.98 -37.53 -45.86
N GLY A 72 13.05 -37.98 -45.21
CA GLY A 72 13.39 -39.19 -44.43
C GLY A 72 14.89 -39.01 -44.04
N GLY A 73 15.26 -38.94 -42.75
CA GLY A 73 16.00 -39.99 -41.99
C GLY A 73 17.53 -40.06 -42.26
N PRO A 74 18.42 -40.56 -41.37
CA PRO A 74 18.35 -40.75 -39.92
C PRO A 74 19.61 -40.25 -39.12
N ILE A 75 19.45 -40.31 -37.79
CA ILE A 75 20.30 -40.08 -36.57
C ILE A 75 21.65 -40.87 -36.60
N PRO A 76 22.81 -40.42 -36.02
CA PRO A 76 23.03 -40.40 -34.54
C PRO A 76 24.03 -39.40 -33.90
N LYS A 77 23.85 -39.21 -32.58
CA LYS A 77 24.80 -38.69 -31.56
C LYS A 77 25.30 -39.89 -30.72
N PRO A 78 26.17 -39.77 -29.69
CA PRO A 78 27.40 -38.97 -29.46
C PRO A 78 28.56 -39.80 -28.82
N ARG A 79 29.80 -39.26 -28.72
CA ARG A 79 30.92 -39.55 -27.74
C ARG A 79 32.25 -39.04 -28.36
N ARG A 80 33.35 -38.64 -27.70
CA ARG A 80 33.82 -38.34 -26.33
C ARG A 80 35.25 -37.73 -26.47
N LEU A 81 35.65 -36.88 -25.51
CA LEU A 81 37.02 -36.63 -24.99
C LEU A 81 38.16 -36.05 -25.89
N GLY A 82 38.86 -35.05 -25.33
CA GLY A 82 40.28 -34.80 -25.64
C GLY A 82 40.75 -33.35 -25.40
N GLU A 83 41.38 -33.10 -24.25
CA GLU A 83 42.14 -31.88 -23.91
C GLU A 83 43.35 -31.64 -24.83
N ARG A 84 43.75 -30.36 -25.04
CA ARG A 84 45.07 -29.77 -24.65
C ARG A 84 45.47 -28.52 -25.46
N GLU A 85 45.75 -27.46 -24.70
CA GLU A 85 46.87 -26.48 -24.73
C GLU A 85 47.52 -25.94 -26.03
N ASN A 86 47.56 -24.59 -26.08
CA ASN A 86 48.63 -23.65 -26.47
C ASN A 86 49.69 -24.03 -27.53
N LEU A 87 49.81 -23.19 -28.58
CA LEU A 87 51.13 -22.72 -29.04
C LEU A 87 51.07 -21.42 -29.87
N PHE A 88 52.00 -20.51 -29.56
CA PHE A 88 52.37 -19.30 -30.29
C PHE A 88 52.97 -19.62 -31.68
N LEU A 89 52.79 -18.73 -32.66
CA LEU A 89 53.54 -18.76 -33.93
C LEU A 89 54.06 -17.36 -34.31
N THR A 90 55.39 -17.29 -34.29
CA THR A 90 56.28 -16.23 -34.76
C THR A 90 56.53 -16.42 -36.27
N ILE A 91 56.71 -15.34 -37.05
CA ILE A 91 57.13 -15.40 -38.47
C ILE A 91 58.31 -14.42 -38.70
N PRO A 92 59.32 -14.76 -39.54
CA PRO A 92 60.71 -14.34 -39.35
C PRO A 92 61.20 -13.17 -40.21
N ARG A 93 62.38 -12.66 -39.84
CA ARG A 93 63.19 -11.62 -40.49
C ARG A 93 64.16 -12.28 -41.49
N VAL A 94 64.27 -11.75 -42.70
CA VAL A 94 65.33 -12.10 -43.68
C VAL A 94 66.19 -10.85 -43.94
N LEU A 95 67.48 -11.07 -44.10
CA LEU A 95 68.58 -10.09 -44.14
C LEU A 95 69.34 -10.19 -45.48
N PHE A 96 70.20 -9.20 -45.71
CA PHE A 96 71.35 -9.09 -46.65
C PHE A 96 71.15 -8.18 -47.91
N PRO A 97 72.24 -7.62 -48.50
CA PRO A 97 73.17 -6.63 -47.92
C PRO A 97 73.58 -5.53 -48.93
N GLY A 98 74.42 -4.56 -48.51
CA GLY A 98 75.46 -3.99 -49.39
C GLY A 98 75.30 -2.55 -49.90
N ASP A 99 76.32 -1.75 -49.54
CA ASP A 99 76.96 -0.65 -50.28
C ASP A 99 76.35 0.76 -50.38
N SER A 100 77.15 1.71 -49.88
CA SER A 100 77.07 3.15 -50.17
C SER A 100 78.16 3.53 -51.17
N PRO A 101 77.93 4.54 -52.02
CA PRO A 101 78.87 5.67 -51.98
C PRO A 101 78.20 7.05 -52.11
N ARG A 102 78.93 8.06 -51.63
CA ARG A 102 78.62 9.50 -51.68
C ARG A 102 78.91 10.09 -53.07
N LEU A 103 78.14 11.12 -53.46
CA LEU A 103 78.38 12.25 -54.41
C LEU A 103 76.97 12.65 -54.92
N GLY A 104 76.49 13.89 -55.06
CA GLY A 104 77.01 15.24 -55.10
C GLY A 104 76.08 16.03 -56.07
N ARG A 105 75.75 17.28 -55.72
CA ARG A 105 75.11 18.36 -56.54
C ARG A 105 73.60 18.34 -56.82
N ASP A 106 72.98 19.42 -56.33
CA ASP A 106 72.03 20.35 -56.95
C ASP A 106 71.41 19.99 -58.31
N GLU A 107 70.09 19.79 -58.32
CA GLU A 107 69.14 20.41 -59.27
C GLU A 107 67.69 20.35 -58.69
N PRO A 108 66.85 21.38 -58.93
CA PRO A 108 65.47 21.40 -58.43
C PRO A 108 64.54 20.64 -59.37
N ILE A 109 64.03 19.49 -58.92
CA ILE A 109 62.98 18.76 -59.63
C ILE A 109 61.62 19.32 -59.20
N ALA A 110 60.85 19.78 -60.19
CA ALA A 110 59.49 20.29 -60.06
C ALA A 110 58.58 19.34 -59.25
N GLU A 111 57.85 19.91 -58.28
CA GLU A 111 56.80 19.21 -57.55
C GLU A 111 55.67 18.74 -58.49
N PRO A 112 55.31 17.44 -58.50
CA PRO A 112 54.01 17.05 -58.98
C PRO A 112 52.95 17.46 -57.94
N SER A 113 51.94 18.17 -58.41
CA SER A 113 50.76 18.62 -57.68
C SER A 113 50.17 17.50 -56.81
N ARG A 114 50.40 17.58 -55.50
CA ARG A 114 49.69 16.78 -54.50
C ARG A 114 48.25 17.26 -54.43
N THR A 115 47.35 16.62 -55.17
CA THR A 115 45.93 16.62 -54.86
C THR A 115 45.77 16.16 -53.40
N PRO A 116 45.14 16.93 -52.50
CA PRO A 116 44.93 16.47 -51.15
C PRO A 116 43.96 15.29 -51.20
N ALA A 117 44.46 14.11 -50.87
CA ALA A 117 43.63 12.94 -50.63
C ALA A 117 42.55 13.33 -49.62
N ARG A 118 41.32 13.45 -50.11
CA ARG A 118 40.13 13.78 -49.33
C ARG A 118 39.96 12.65 -48.32
N ARG A 119 40.43 12.85 -47.08
CA ARG A 119 40.14 11.92 -45.98
C ARG A 119 38.63 11.68 -46.01
N PRO A 120 38.15 10.42 -46.02
CA PRO A 120 36.72 10.18 -45.88
C PRO A 120 36.29 10.90 -44.61
N ARG A 121 35.36 11.85 -44.75
CA ARG A 121 34.68 12.45 -43.60
C ARG A 121 34.14 11.28 -42.80
N GLN A 122 34.74 11.02 -41.62
CA GLN A 122 34.10 10.15 -40.65
C GLN A 122 32.67 10.67 -40.51
N PRO A 123 31.64 9.80 -40.57
CA PRO A 123 30.29 10.25 -40.32
C PRO A 123 30.32 10.95 -38.96
N SER A 124 30.01 12.25 -38.96
CA SER A 124 29.87 13.02 -37.75
C SER A 124 28.76 12.35 -36.95
N PHE A 125 29.12 11.43 -36.06
CA PHE A 125 28.21 10.86 -35.07
C PHE A 125 27.61 12.06 -34.36
N ALA A 126 26.34 12.37 -34.67
CA ALA A 126 25.69 13.58 -34.21
C ALA A 126 25.88 13.70 -32.69
N MET A 127 26.74 14.64 -32.29
CA MET A 127 27.07 14.90 -30.89
C MET A 127 25.75 15.15 -30.16
N SER A 128 25.40 14.27 -29.22
CA SER A 128 24.22 14.44 -28.38
C SER A 128 24.35 15.75 -27.60
N ASN A 129 23.39 16.66 -27.75
CA ASN A 129 23.37 17.91 -27.00
C ASN A 129 23.21 17.59 -25.50
N PRO A 130 24.22 17.85 -24.66
CA PRO A 130 24.21 17.43 -23.27
C PRO A 130 23.15 18.17 -22.44
N ARG A 131 22.76 19.39 -22.84
CA ARG A 131 21.66 20.12 -22.19
C ARG A 131 20.32 19.47 -22.48
N LEU A 132 20.08 19.09 -23.73
CA LEU A 132 18.88 18.35 -24.12
C LEU A 132 18.79 17.02 -23.37
N ASN A 133 19.91 16.27 -23.29
CA ASN A 133 19.95 15.01 -22.55
C ASN A 133 19.62 15.21 -21.06
N GLY A 134 20.19 16.24 -20.41
CA GLY A 134 19.85 16.56 -19.03
C GLY A 134 18.42 16.99 -18.80
N MET A 135 17.84 17.76 -19.73
CA MET A 135 16.43 18.13 -19.72
C MET A 135 15.52 16.90 -19.84
N LEU A 136 15.83 15.96 -20.75
CA LEU A 136 15.07 14.72 -20.91
C LEU A 136 15.14 13.84 -19.66
N TRP A 137 16.30 13.75 -19.00
CA TRP A 137 16.43 13.09 -17.69
C TRP A 137 15.56 13.76 -16.62
N GLY A 138 15.60 15.08 -16.52
CA GLY A 138 14.77 15.84 -15.57
C GLY A 138 13.27 15.64 -15.82
N LEU A 139 12.83 15.71 -17.08
CA LEU A 139 11.44 15.45 -17.48
C LEU A 139 11.02 14.01 -17.17
N GLY A 140 11.88 13.03 -17.44
CA GLY A 140 11.61 11.62 -17.14
C GLY A 140 11.50 11.36 -15.64
N VAL A 141 12.43 11.88 -14.83
CA VAL A 141 12.36 11.78 -13.36
C VAL A 141 11.11 12.46 -12.82
N GLY A 142 10.81 13.69 -13.27
CA GLY A 142 9.61 14.43 -12.90
C GLY A 142 8.32 13.68 -13.27
N GLY A 143 8.26 13.13 -14.49
CA GLY A 143 7.13 12.32 -14.94
C GLY A 143 6.92 11.06 -14.12
N LEU A 144 7.99 10.35 -13.73
CA LEU A 144 7.91 9.17 -12.86
C LEU A 144 7.41 9.54 -11.45
N TRP A 145 7.86 10.66 -10.89
CA TRP A 145 7.35 11.16 -9.62
C TRP A 145 5.87 11.56 -9.70
N LEU A 146 5.46 12.24 -10.78
CA LEU A 146 4.06 12.56 -11.02
C LEU A 146 3.19 11.31 -11.14
N LEU A 147 3.67 10.26 -11.82
CA LEU A 147 2.98 8.96 -11.86
C LEU A 147 2.85 8.33 -10.47
N ALA A 148 3.93 8.32 -9.69
CA ALA A 148 3.93 7.77 -8.33
C ALA A 148 2.96 8.54 -7.41
N TRP A 149 3.01 9.88 -7.42
CA TRP A 149 2.10 10.72 -6.65
C TRP A 149 0.66 10.63 -7.13
N HIS A 150 0.43 10.52 -8.44
CA HIS A 150 -0.89 10.24 -8.99
C HIS A 150 -1.39 8.85 -8.55
N GLY A 151 -0.52 7.86 -8.35
CA GLY A 151 -0.93 6.61 -7.74
C GLY A 151 -1.32 6.76 -6.27
N LEU A 152 -0.50 7.48 -5.51
CA LEU A 152 -0.65 7.64 -4.05
C LEU A 152 -1.77 8.61 -3.65
N HIS A 153 -2.11 9.61 -4.46
CA HIS A 153 -3.15 10.59 -4.10
C HIS A 153 -4.53 9.94 -3.91
N TYR A 154 -4.80 8.83 -4.62
CA TYR A 154 -6.02 8.07 -4.42
C TYR A 154 -6.07 7.46 -3.01
N GLU A 155 -4.94 6.98 -2.50
CA GLU A 155 -4.84 6.43 -1.15
C GLU A 155 -4.94 7.54 -0.09
N TRP A 156 -4.24 8.65 -0.28
CA TRP A 156 -4.26 9.79 0.63
C TRP A 156 -5.64 10.45 0.73
N ARG A 157 -6.43 10.42 -0.36
CA ARG A 157 -7.80 10.94 -0.39
C ARG A 157 -8.83 9.92 0.09
N ALA A 158 -8.58 8.63 -0.14
CA ALA A 158 -9.53 7.58 0.22
C ALA A 158 -9.48 7.23 1.71
N GLN A 159 -8.30 7.31 2.32
CA GLN A 159 -8.07 6.88 3.70
C GLN A 159 -7.65 8.06 4.56
N GLU A 160 -8.52 8.47 5.49
CA GLU A 160 -8.26 9.61 6.41
C GLU A 160 -6.90 9.47 7.12
N GLN A 161 -6.50 8.24 7.48
CA GLN A 161 -5.22 7.97 8.13
C GLN A 161 -3.98 8.35 7.31
N TYR A 162 -4.08 8.44 5.99
CA TYR A 162 -2.98 8.79 5.08
C TYR A 162 -3.07 10.21 4.52
N GLU A 163 -3.97 11.05 5.02
CA GLU A 163 -4.10 12.44 4.56
C GLU A 163 -2.79 13.24 4.73
N TYR A 164 -2.00 12.92 5.76
CA TYR A 164 -0.67 13.50 5.96
C TYR A 164 0.27 13.28 4.76
N GLY A 165 0.00 12.27 3.92
CA GLY A 165 0.74 11.96 2.71
C GLY A 165 0.79 13.13 1.73
N PHE A 166 -0.23 14.00 1.69
CA PHE A 166 -0.21 15.21 0.87
C PHE A 166 0.88 16.21 1.27
N ALA A 167 1.27 16.23 2.56
CA ALA A 167 2.36 17.08 3.04
C ALA A 167 3.75 16.52 2.71
N VAL A 168 3.87 15.21 2.44
CA VAL A 168 5.18 14.56 2.26
C VAL A 168 5.96 15.08 1.05
N PRO A 169 5.39 15.14 -0.19
CA PRO A 169 6.11 15.69 -1.35
C PRO A 169 6.61 17.13 -1.17
N PRO A 170 5.79 18.12 -0.77
CA PRO A 170 6.28 19.50 -0.62
C PRO A 170 7.33 19.62 0.48
N LEU A 171 7.17 18.92 1.62
CA LEU A 171 8.17 18.93 2.69
C LEU A 171 9.50 18.29 2.24
N ALA A 172 9.44 17.20 1.48
CA ALA A 172 10.64 16.58 0.89
C ALA A 172 11.37 17.54 -0.06
N LEU A 173 10.62 18.27 -0.89
CA LEU A 173 11.19 19.28 -1.80
C LEU A 173 11.85 20.43 -1.03
N VAL A 174 11.23 20.89 0.07
CA VAL A 174 11.85 21.89 0.97
C VAL A 174 13.16 21.34 1.56
N LEU A 175 13.17 20.11 2.08
CA LEU A 175 14.38 19.49 2.60
C LEU A 175 15.46 19.35 1.53
N ALA A 176 15.10 18.91 0.33
CA ALA A 176 16.01 18.79 -0.81
C ALA A 176 16.58 20.16 -1.21
N TRP A 177 15.75 21.21 -1.23
CA TRP A 177 16.17 22.58 -1.52
C TRP A 177 17.15 23.12 -0.47
N LEU A 178 16.88 22.90 0.82
CA LEU A 178 17.80 23.29 1.90
C LEU A 178 19.14 22.56 1.76
N ARG A 179 19.13 21.25 1.48
CA ARG A 179 20.34 20.46 1.23
C ARG A 179 21.10 20.92 -0.01
N TRP A 180 20.39 21.37 -1.04
CA TRP A 180 20.99 21.93 -2.25
C TRP A 180 21.82 23.17 -1.92
N ARG A 181 21.25 24.10 -1.14
CA ARG A 181 21.92 25.36 -0.77
C ARG A 181 23.16 25.18 0.11
N GLU A 182 23.19 24.14 0.93
CA GLU A 182 24.31 23.87 1.85
C GLU A 182 25.49 23.16 1.19
N HIS A 183 25.27 22.48 0.07
CA HIS A 183 26.29 21.67 -0.59
C HIS A 183 26.56 22.08 -2.05
N PRO A 184 26.74 23.38 -2.39
CA PRO A 184 26.92 23.82 -3.78
C PRO A 184 28.10 23.12 -4.46
N ALA A 185 29.19 22.87 -3.73
CA ALA A 185 30.38 22.19 -4.23
C ALA A 185 30.13 20.72 -4.64
N ALA A 186 29.12 20.05 -4.06
CA ALA A 186 28.76 18.68 -4.47
C ALA A 186 28.10 18.64 -5.86
N PHE A 187 27.53 19.76 -6.32
CA PHE A 187 26.89 19.89 -7.63
C PHE A 187 27.85 20.31 -8.74
N HIS A 188 29.00 20.89 -8.39
CA HIS A 188 30.02 21.31 -9.36
C HIS A 188 31.05 20.22 -9.65
N ARG A 189 31.04 19.09 -8.91
CA ARG A 189 31.92 17.95 -9.19
C ARG A 189 31.35 17.15 -10.36
N GLN A 190 31.98 17.29 -11.52
CA GLN A 190 31.74 16.40 -12.64
C GLN A 190 32.24 14.98 -12.27
N PRO A 191 31.37 13.95 -12.25
CA PRO A 191 31.83 12.60 -12.03
C PRO A 191 32.64 12.12 -13.23
N PRO A 192 33.73 11.37 -13.03
CA PRO A 192 34.43 10.74 -14.14
C PRO A 192 33.62 9.53 -14.66
N ALA A 193 33.79 9.32 -15.98
CA ALA A 193 33.47 8.14 -16.79
C ALA A 193 32.08 8.03 -17.47
N PRO A 194 32.08 7.54 -18.73
CA PRO A 194 30.88 7.32 -19.57
C PRO A 194 29.93 6.28 -18.94
N PRO A 195 28.68 6.16 -19.42
CA PRO A 195 27.72 5.23 -18.87
C PRO A 195 28.24 3.80 -18.92
N GLY A 196 28.57 3.22 -17.77
CA GLY A 196 28.74 1.77 -17.64
C GLY A 196 27.41 1.08 -17.98
N SER A 197 27.47 -0.10 -18.60
CA SER A 197 26.31 -0.93 -18.98
C SER A 197 25.28 -1.08 -17.87
N TRP A 198 25.71 -1.12 -16.61
CA TRP A 198 24.85 -1.20 -15.43
C TRP A 198 23.93 0.03 -15.23
N ARG A 199 24.36 1.24 -15.61
CA ARG A 199 23.53 2.47 -15.46
C ARG A 199 22.35 2.48 -16.43
N VAL A 200 22.58 1.98 -17.64
CA VAL A 200 21.52 1.77 -18.63
C VAL A 200 20.59 0.65 -18.16
N GLY A 201 21.14 -0.46 -17.67
CA GLY A 201 20.37 -1.55 -17.08
C GLY A 201 19.44 -1.09 -15.94
N LEU A 202 19.92 -0.24 -15.04
CA LEU A 202 19.08 0.33 -13.98
C LEU A 202 18.03 1.33 -14.49
N ALA A 203 18.32 2.09 -15.54
CA ALA A 203 17.33 2.98 -16.15
C ALA A 203 16.21 2.18 -16.82
N VAL A 204 16.57 1.08 -17.51
CA VAL A 204 15.60 0.12 -18.06
C VAL A 204 14.82 -0.57 -16.95
N LEU A 205 15.47 -0.96 -15.84
CA LEU A 205 14.76 -1.52 -14.69
C LEU A 205 13.74 -0.52 -14.12
N ALA A 206 14.12 0.75 -13.91
CA ALA A 206 13.19 1.78 -13.51
C ALA A 206 12.02 1.91 -14.50
N ALA A 207 12.28 1.83 -15.80
CA ALA A 207 11.25 1.87 -16.83
C ALA A 207 10.27 0.69 -16.74
N VAL A 208 10.79 -0.54 -16.62
CA VAL A 208 9.99 -1.76 -16.47
C VAL A 208 9.13 -1.69 -15.21
N LEU A 209 9.70 -1.24 -14.10
CA LEU A 209 8.98 -1.07 -12.83
C LEU A 209 7.88 -0.01 -12.94
N ALA A 210 8.07 1.05 -13.73
CA ALA A 210 7.04 2.07 -13.95
C ALA A 210 5.83 1.49 -14.70
N VAL A 211 6.10 0.80 -15.83
CA VAL A 211 5.05 0.18 -16.64
C VAL A 211 4.31 -0.89 -15.85
N PHE A 212 5.04 -1.78 -15.19
CA PHE A 212 4.45 -2.86 -14.41
C PHE A 212 3.71 -2.34 -13.17
N GLY A 213 4.26 -1.33 -12.49
CA GLY A 213 3.62 -0.69 -11.34
C GLY A 213 2.28 -0.05 -11.71
N GLU A 214 2.21 0.66 -12.84
CA GLU A 214 0.97 1.26 -13.33
C GLU A 214 -0.03 0.19 -13.79
N LEU A 215 0.44 -0.87 -14.44
CA LEU A 215 -0.40 -2.01 -14.80
C LEU A 215 -1.04 -2.64 -13.55
N MET A 216 -0.25 -2.89 -12.50
CA MET A 216 -0.75 -3.45 -11.23
C MET A 216 -1.77 -2.51 -10.60
N ARG A 217 -1.43 -1.22 -10.50
CA ARG A 217 -2.27 -0.21 -9.86
C ARG A 217 -3.63 -0.07 -10.55
N ARG A 218 -3.67 -0.14 -11.89
CA ARG A 218 -4.93 -0.05 -12.64
C ARG A 218 -5.75 -1.33 -12.56
N HIS A 219 -5.10 -2.50 -12.59
CA HIS A 219 -5.76 -3.79 -12.44
C HIS A 219 -6.39 -3.93 -11.05
N ASP A 220 -5.63 -3.54 -10.03
CA ASP A 220 -5.97 -3.72 -8.64
C ASP A 220 -5.51 -2.51 -7.81
N PRO A 221 -6.36 -1.49 -7.69
CA PRO A 221 -6.05 -0.29 -6.90
C PRO A 221 -5.82 -0.59 -5.42
N SER A 222 -6.37 -1.71 -4.93
CA SER A 222 -6.30 -2.09 -3.53
C SER A 222 -4.93 -2.66 -3.15
N TRP A 223 -4.21 -3.21 -4.13
CA TRP A 223 -2.89 -3.75 -3.89
C TRP A 223 -1.82 -2.67 -3.98
N ARG A 224 -1.39 -2.22 -2.79
CA ARG A 224 -0.33 -1.21 -2.59
C ARG A 224 1.00 -1.48 -3.30
N LEU A 225 1.22 -2.71 -3.80
CA LEU A 225 2.39 -3.06 -4.60
C LEU A 225 2.55 -2.17 -5.84
N GLY A 226 1.47 -1.85 -6.55
CA GLY A 226 1.54 -1.01 -7.75
C GLY A 226 2.14 0.37 -7.47
N CYS A 227 1.62 1.07 -6.46
CA CYS A 227 2.17 2.36 -6.02
C CYS A 227 3.60 2.21 -5.47
N GLY A 228 3.91 1.12 -4.77
CA GLY A 228 5.27 0.82 -4.30
C GLY A 228 6.28 0.66 -5.44
N LEU A 229 5.91 -0.03 -6.52
CA LEU A 229 6.75 -0.21 -7.71
C LEU A 229 7.00 1.12 -8.45
N LEU A 230 5.97 1.96 -8.57
CA LEU A 230 6.11 3.32 -9.12
C LEU A 230 7.07 4.16 -8.27
N LEU A 231 6.98 4.07 -6.94
CA LEU A 231 7.86 4.78 -6.02
C LEU A 231 9.31 4.28 -6.11
N ILE A 232 9.52 2.96 -6.21
CA ILE A 232 10.84 2.36 -6.47
C ILE A 232 11.40 2.88 -7.79
N SER A 233 10.59 2.89 -8.85
CA SER A 233 10.99 3.40 -10.16
C SER A 233 11.46 4.86 -10.10
N ALA A 234 10.64 5.75 -9.53
CA ALA A 234 10.99 7.16 -9.38
C ALA A 234 12.23 7.37 -8.50
N THR A 235 12.36 6.58 -7.42
CA THR A 235 13.53 6.61 -6.53
C THR A 235 14.80 6.17 -7.26
N LEU A 236 14.77 5.05 -8.00
CA LEU A 236 15.90 4.55 -8.78
C LEU A 236 16.31 5.57 -9.86
N ALA A 237 15.35 6.12 -10.58
CA ALA A 237 15.58 7.15 -11.59
C ALA A 237 16.24 8.40 -10.97
N THR A 238 15.78 8.81 -9.77
CA THR A 238 16.36 9.94 -9.03
C THR A 238 17.78 9.64 -8.57
N ILE A 239 18.04 8.45 -8.00
CA ILE A 239 19.39 8.02 -7.61
C ILE A 239 20.34 8.08 -8.82
N LEU A 240 19.91 7.52 -9.96
CA LEU A 240 20.66 7.54 -11.20
C LEU A 240 20.93 8.96 -11.71
N TRP A 241 19.95 9.86 -11.59
CA TRP A 241 20.10 11.25 -11.99
C TRP A 241 21.09 12.00 -11.08
N LEU A 242 20.96 11.86 -9.76
CA LEU A 242 21.88 12.45 -8.78
C LEU A 242 23.31 11.93 -8.93
N LEU A 243 23.49 10.63 -9.17
CA LEU A 243 24.81 10.03 -9.43
C LEU A 243 25.45 10.57 -10.70
N ARG A 244 24.66 10.90 -11.73
CA ARG A 244 25.17 11.51 -12.97
C ARG A 244 25.50 13.01 -12.80
N LEU A 245 24.74 13.72 -11.96
CA LEU A 245 24.96 15.16 -11.72
C LEU A 245 26.17 15.43 -10.81
N GLY A 246 26.28 14.72 -9.69
CA GLY A 246 27.29 15.02 -8.66
C GLY A 246 27.85 13.79 -7.92
N GLY A 247 27.56 12.58 -8.43
CA GLY A 247 28.06 11.33 -7.88
C GLY A 247 27.54 11.00 -6.47
N ALA A 248 28.30 10.15 -5.77
CA ALA A 248 27.95 9.68 -4.43
C ALA A 248 27.83 10.80 -3.37
N PRO A 249 28.66 11.87 -3.36
CA PRO A 249 28.49 12.98 -2.42
C PRO A 249 27.12 13.64 -2.52
N LEU A 250 26.65 13.91 -3.74
CA LEU A 250 25.34 14.49 -3.96
C LEU A 250 24.21 13.53 -3.52
N LEU A 251 24.31 12.26 -3.89
CA LEU A 251 23.34 11.25 -3.45
C LEU A 251 23.27 11.16 -1.92
N ARG A 252 24.40 11.21 -1.21
CA ARG A 252 24.43 11.20 0.26
C ARG A 252 23.73 12.43 0.84
N ALA A 253 23.99 13.62 0.28
CA ALA A 253 23.32 14.86 0.71
C ALA A 253 21.80 14.80 0.51
N MET A 254 21.33 14.13 -0.55
CA MET A 254 19.92 14.00 -0.90
C MET A 254 19.24 12.72 -0.36
N SER A 255 19.99 11.85 0.32
CA SER A 255 19.48 10.55 0.77
C SER A 255 18.32 10.69 1.76
N PHE A 256 18.38 11.65 2.69
CA PHE A 256 17.29 11.87 3.65
C PHE A 256 16.03 12.43 2.99
N PRO A 257 16.05 13.52 2.19
CA PRO A 257 14.87 13.97 1.44
C PRO A 257 14.25 12.86 0.59
N LEU A 258 15.09 12.08 -0.09
CA LEU A 258 14.62 10.96 -0.93
C LEU A 258 13.96 9.86 -0.09
N ALA A 259 14.54 9.48 1.05
CA ALA A 259 13.95 8.52 1.98
C ALA A 259 12.68 9.06 2.64
N PHE A 260 12.60 10.36 2.93
CA PHE A 260 11.45 10.98 3.56
C PHE A 260 10.18 10.84 2.70
N ILE A 261 10.30 10.88 1.36
CA ILE A 261 9.15 10.73 0.46
C ILE A 261 8.45 9.36 0.65
N TRP A 262 9.17 8.34 1.08
CA TRP A 262 8.61 7.01 1.32
C TRP A 262 7.63 6.95 2.49
N LEU A 263 7.60 7.94 3.37
CA LEU A 263 6.59 8.04 4.43
C LEU A 263 5.17 8.23 3.87
N GLY A 264 5.04 8.71 2.63
CA GLY A 264 3.77 8.82 1.93
C GLY A 264 3.25 7.49 1.38
N LEU A 265 4.06 6.42 1.37
CA LEU A 265 3.61 5.11 0.91
C LEU A 265 2.86 4.38 2.04
N PRO A 266 1.59 3.97 1.80
CA PRO A 266 0.87 3.16 2.77
C PRO A 266 1.59 1.85 3.11
N TRP A 267 1.53 1.45 4.39
CA TRP A 267 2.23 0.28 4.90
C TRP A 267 1.72 -1.02 4.25
N PRO A 268 2.40 -2.17 4.38
CA PRO A 268 1.78 -3.45 4.04
C PRO A 268 0.51 -3.68 4.87
N ARG A 269 -0.62 -3.96 4.22
CA ARG A 269 -1.96 -4.06 4.86
C ARG A 269 -1.99 -4.97 6.09
N ALA A 270 -1.35 -6.14 6.02
CA ALA A 270 -1.32 -7.09 7.15
C ALA A 270 -0.64 -6.50 8.39
N TRP A 271 0.45 -5.74 8.19
CA TRP A 271 1.17 -5.09 9.28
C TRP A 271 0.38 -3.91 9.83
N GLU A 272 -0.17 -3.09 8.94
CA GLU A 272 -1.04 -1.97 9.31
C GLU A 272 -2.22 -2.43 10.16
N LEU A 273 -2.99 -3.42 9.70
CA LEU A 273 -4.18 -3.90 10.42
C LEU A 273 -3.80 -4.50 11.78
N ALA A 274 -2.65 -5.19 11.86
CA ALA A 274 -2.13 -5.68 13.14
C ALA A 274 -1.81 -4.54 14.12
N VAL A 275 -1.22 -3.45 13.64
CA VAL A 275 -0.93 -2.26 14.48
C VAL A 275 -2.21 -1.54 14.88
N ILE A 276 -3.12 -1.30 13.93
CA ILE A 276 -4.43 -0.68 14.19
C ILE A 276 -5.19 -1.45 15.27
N ASN A 277 -5.30 -2.78 15.12
CA ASN A 277 -6.05 -3.60 16.08
C ASN A 277 -5.41 -3.63 17.47
N ARG A 278 -4.07 -3.67 17.55
CA ARG A 278 -3.34 -3.62 18.82
C ARG A 278 -3.51 -2.26 19.50
N LEU A 279 -3.37 -1.17 18.75
CA LEU A 279 -3.45 0.18 19.27
C LEU A 279 -4.88 0.53 19.68
N ALA A 280 -5.86 0.22 18.83
CA ALA A 280 -7.28 0.37 19.14
C ALA A 280 -7.61 -0.42 20.42
N GLY A 281 -7.23 -1.69 20.52
CA GLY A 281 -7.49 -2.50 21.69
C GLY A 281 -6.83 -1.97 22.98
N PHE A 282 -5.61 -1.43 22.89
CA PHE A 282 -4.96 -0.74 24.00
C PHE A 282 -5.75 0.50 24.42
N VAL A 283 -6.10 1.37 23.47
CA VAL A 283 -6.86 2.60 23.72
C VAL A 283 -8.23 2.28 24.31
N THR A 284 -8.96 1.28 23.78
CA THR A 284 -10.25 0.83 24.33
C THR A 284 -10.09 0.35 25.77
N GLY A 285 -9.08 -0.48 26.04
CA GLY A 285 -8.82 -1.01 27.38
C GLY A 285 -8.58 0.10 28.39
N VAL A 286 -7.64 1.00 28.10
CA VAL A 286 -7.33 2.14 28.99
C VAL A 286 -8.55 3.05 29.16
N THR A 287 -9.30 3.31 28.08
CA THR A 287 -10.49 4.17 28.14
C THR A 287 -11.58 3.56 29.04
N VAL A 288 -11.83 2.25 28.95
CA VAL A 288 -12.81 1.56 29.81
C VAL A 288 -12.41 1.61 31.28
N GLU A 289 -11.13 1.39 31.60
CA GLU A 289 -10.63 1.53 32.97
C GLU A 289 -10.82 2.96 33.50
N LEU A 290 -10.51 3.97 32.68
CA LEU A 290 -10.72 5.37 33.05
C LEU A 290 -12.20 5.72 33.24
N LEU A 291 -13.10 5.21 32.39
CA LEU A 291 -14.55 5.40 32.53
C LEU A 291 -15.08 4.75 33.82
N ASN A 292 -14.64 3.52 34.11
CA ASN A 292 -15.03 2.83 35.33
C ASN A 292 -14.47 3.54 36.57
N LEU A 293 -13.25 4.11 36.50
CA LEU A 293 -12.65 4.90 37.58
C LEU A 293 -13.48 6.15 37.93
N VAL A 294 -14.10 6.78 36.94
CA VAL A 294 -14.97 7.97 37.15
C VAL A 294 -16.44 7.60 37.40
N GLY A 295 -16.74 6.32 37.63
CA GLY A 295 -18.07 5.83 38.02
C GLY A 295 -19.03 5.54 36.87
N LEU A 296 -18.55 5.51 35.62
CA LEU A 296 -19.36 5.16 34.45
C LEU A 296 -19.18 3.68 34.12
N THR A 297 -20.27 2.90 34.19
CA THR A 297 -20.24 1.47 33.85
C THR A 297 -19.97 1.28 32.36
N ALA A 298 -18.75 0.86 32.03
CA ALA A 298 -18.31 0.57 30.68
C ALA A 298 -17.70 -0.83 30.61
N THR A 299 -18.04 -1.55 29.54
CA THR A 299 -17.47 -2.87 29.25
C THR A 299 -16.88 -2.87 27.84
N ARG A 300 -15.84 -3.68 27.65
CA ARG A 300 -15.11 -3.76 26.38
C ARG A 300 -15.62 -4.92 25.53
N ARG A 301 -16.05 -4.64 24.30
CA ARG A 301 -16.34 -5.63 23.25
C ARG A 301 -15.45 -5.40 22.03
N GLY A 302 -14.33 -6.11 21.94
CA GLY A 302 -13.32 -5.85 20.91
C GLY A 302 -12.77 -4.43 21.02
N ASN A 303 -12.97 -3.61 19.98
CA ASN A 303 -12.64 -2.18 19.94
C ASN A 303 -13.87 -1.27 20.19
N VAL A 304 -14.99 -1.84 20.63
CA VAL A 304 -16.23 -1.12 20.97
C VAL A 304 -16.37 -1.03 22.49
N ILE A 305 -16.76 0.14 22.97
CA ILE A 305 -17.09 0.40 24.37
C ILE A 305 -18.61 0.29 24.50
N GLU A 306 -19.09 -0.67 25.28
CA GLU A 306 -20.50 -0.82 25.62
C GLU A 306 -20.80 -0.15 26.95
N MET A 307 -21.82 0.71 26.96
CA MET A 307 -22.29 1.45 28.12
C MET A 307 -23.82 1.40 28.18
N THR A 308 -24.40 1.78 29.33
CA THR A 308 -25.86 1.85 29.49
C THR A 308 -26.52 2.83 28.51
N SER A 309 -25.83 3.92 28.16
CA SER A 309 -26.34 4.93 27.23
C SER A 309 -26.16 4.59 25.75
N GLY A 310 -25.42 3.50 25.44
CA GLY A 310 -25.18 3.07 24.06
C GLY A 310 -23.80 2.48 23.85
N PHE A 311 -23.45 2.34 22.57
CA PHE A 311 -22.16 1.84 22.12
C PHE A 311 -21.31 2.99 21.58
N VAL A 312 -20.01 2.93 21.83
CA VAL A 312 -19.03 3.84 21.27
C VAL A 312 -17.94 3.02 20.58
N GLY A 313 -18.05 2.90 19.27
CA GLY A 313 -17.02 2.28 18.43
C GLY A 313 -15.77 3.17 18.30
N LEU A 314 -14.59 2.59 18.54
CA LEU A 314 -13.35 3.22 18.11
C LEU A 314 -13.13 2.89 16.64
N ASP A 315 -13.70 3.71 15.77
CA ASP A 315 -13.45 3.66 14.32
C ASP A 315 -11.96 3.82 14.03
N THR A 316 -11.55 3.55 12.79
CA THR A 316 -10.17 3.77 12.31
C THR A 316 -9.64 5.15 12.69
N ALA A 317 -10.48 6.18 12.66
CA ALA A 317 -10.14 7.55 13.06
C ALA A 317 -9.76 7.70 14.54
N CYS A 318 -10.29 6.86 15.45
CA CYS A 318 -10.00 6.88 16.89
C CYS A 318 -9.05 5.76 17.33
N SER A 319 -8.62 4.89 16.41
CA SER A 319 -7.60 3.88 16.67
C SER A 319 -6.23 4.45 17.05
N GLY A 320 -6.00 5.75 16.83
CA GLY A 320 -4.75 6.45 17.13
C GLY A 320 -3.67 6.30 16.07
N ILE A 321 -3.90 5.51 15.01
CA ILE A 321 -2.91 5.31 13.94
C ILE A 321 -2.64 6.60 13.16
N HIS A 322 -3.68 7.39 12.90
CA HIS A 322 -3.57 8.63 12.12
C HIS A 322 -2.65 9.65 12.83
N SER A 323 -2.91 9.94 14.10
CA SER A 323 -2.07 10.85 14.89
C SER A 323 -0.65 10.30 15.07
N LEU A 324 -0.48 8.98 15.20
CA LEU A 324 0.83 8.34 15.31
C LEU A 324 1.67 8.47 14.02
N GLN A 325 1.09 8.18 12.86
CA GLN A 325 1.78 8.28 11.57
C GLN A 325 2.11 9.74 11.22
N ALA A 326 1.19 10.67 11.47
CA ALA A 326 1.45 12.09 11.29
C ALA A 326 2.54 12.59 12.24
N ALA A 327 2.51 12.19 13.52
CA ALA A 327 3.56 12.53 14.49
C ALA A 327 4.93 11.97 14.09
N LEU A 328 4.99 10.74 13.55
CA LEU A 328 6.21 10.16 12.99
C LEU A 328 6.76 11.03 11.84
N MET A 329 5.90 11.41 10.90
CA MET A 329 6.28 12.27 9.77
C MET A 329 6.81 13.62 10.24
N VAL A 330 6.09 14.29 11.16
CA VAL A 330 6.47 15.62 11.68
C VAL A 330 7.78 15.53 12.46
N SER A 331 7.95 14.48 13.28
CA SER A 331 9.19 14.27 14.05
C SER A 331 10.41 14.07 13.15
N LEU A 332 10.27 13.29 12.07
CA LEU A 332 11.35 13.09 11.11
C LEU A 332 11.66 14.37 10.33
N PHE A 333 10.63 15.10 9.93
CA PHE A 333 10.78 16.40 9.26
C PHE A 333 11.50 17.41 10.15
N LEU A 334 11.01 17.64 11.38
CA LEU A 334 11.61 18.58 12.33
C LEU A 334 13.02 18.17 12.74
N GLY A 335 13.26 16.86 12.94
CA GLY A 335 14.59 16.35 13.27
C GLY A 335 15.62 16.58 12.16
N GLU A 336 15.19 16.55 10.90
CA GLU A 336 16.04 16.93 9.77
C GLU A 336 16.17 18.45 9.61
N LEU A 337 15.06 19.18 9.70
CA LEU A 337 15.01 20.64 9.57
C LEU A 337 15.92 21.32 10.60
N LEU A 338 15.88 20.85 11.86
CA LEU A 338 16.67 21.36 12.98
C LEU A 338 18.05 20.69 13.12
N ARG A 339 18.45 19.83 12.17
CA ARG A 339 19.76 19.17 12.13
C ARG A 339 20.11 18.40 13.39
N PHE A 340 19.13 17.70 13.94
CA PHE A 340 19.33 16.86 15.10
C PHE A 340 20.23 15.67 14.79
N SER A 341 21.06 15.32 15.78
CA SER A 341 21.78 14.04 15.79
C SER A 341 20.78 12.89 15.84
N LEU A 342 21.21 11.68 15.41
CA LEU A 342 20.35 10.50 15.38
C LEU A 342 19.65 10.25 16.73
N ARG A 343 20.36 10.43 17.85
CA ARG A 343 19.79 10.30 19.19
C ARG A 343 18.62 11.25 19.43
N ARG A 344 18.78 12.53 19.11
CA ARG A 344 17.71 13.55 19.28
C ARG A 344 16.54 13.31 18.33
N ARG A 345 16.79 12.80 17.11
CA ARG A 345 15.72 12.39 16.19
C ARG A 345 14.90 11.23 16.76
N VAL A 346 15.57 10.20 17.27
CA VAL A 346 14.91 9.06 17.91
C VAL A 346 14.11 9.51 19.12
N LEU A 347 14.68 10.34 20.00
CA LEU A 347 13.96 10.91 21.15
C LEU A 347 12.72 11.70 20.72
N LEU A 348 12.82 12.51 19.66
CA LEU A 348 11.69 13.28 19.14
C LEU A 348 10.58 12.36 18.59
N VAL A 349 10.94 11.32 17.84
CA VAL A 349 9.98 10.32 17.35
C VAL A 349 9.29 9.59 18.50
N LEU A 350 10.04 9.21 19.55
CA LEU A 350 9.47 8.58 20.74
C LEU A 350 8.53 9.54 21.48
N ALA A 351 8.93 10.80 21.68
CA ALA A 351 8.08 11.82 22.29
C ALA A 351 6.80 12.04 21.49
N GLY A 352 6.89 12.18 20.16
CA GLY A 352 5.72 12.31 19.29
C GLY A 352 4.80 11.10 19.34
N SER A 353 5.36 9.89 19.39
CA SER A 353 4.59 8.65 19.50
C SER A 353 3.82 8.57 20.82
N VAL A 354 4.47 8.91 21.93
CA VAL A 354 3.86 8.93 23.27
C VAL A 354 2.76 9.99 23.34
N LEU A 355 3.02 11.21 22.86
CA LEU A 355 2.01 12.28 22.82
C LEU A 355 0.78 11.85 21.98
N ALA A 356 1.00 11.28 20.80
CA ALA A 356 -0.09 10.81 19.94
C ALA A 356 -0.97 9.76 20.63
N ILE A 357 -0.38 8.85 21.40
CA ILE A 357 -1.12 7.84 22.18
C ILE A 357 -1.91 8.49 23.32
N ILE A 358 -1.27 9.36 24.11
CA ILE A 358 -1.91 10.04 25.26
C ILE A 358 -3.13 10.84 24.80
N PHE A 359 -2.98 11.70 23.79
CA PHE A 359 -4.10 12.51 23.30
C PHE A 359 -5.17 11.68 22.60
N ASN A 360 -4.81 10.54 21.99
CA ASN A 360 -5.81 9.63 21.43
C ASN A 360 -6.64 8.94 22.53
N VAL A 361 -6.01 8.52 23.64
CA VAL A 361 -6.74 8.02 24.83
C VAL A 361 -7.65 9.12 25.39
N GLY A 362 -7.13 10.36 25.52
CA GLY A 362 -7.93 11.50 25.98
C GLY A 362 -9.15 11.79 25.07
N ARG A 363 -8.98 11.70 23.74
CA ARG A 363 -10.07 11.82 22.77
C ARG A 363 -11.10 10.70 22.94
N ALA A 364 -10.65 9.44 23.01
CA ALA A 364 -11.53 8.28 23.18
C ALA A 364 -12.37 8.40 24.47
N PHE A 365 -11.71 8.75 25.58
CA PHE A 365 -12.35 9.01 26.86
C PHE A 365 -13.35 10.16 26.77
N GLY A 366 -12.97 11.31 26.20
CA GLY A 366 -13.86 12.47 26.07
C GLY A 366 -15.12 12.16 25.25
N LEU A 367 -14.98 11.42 24.15
CA LEU A 367 -16.13 11.00 23.33
C LEU A 367 -17.05 10.03 24.07
N ALA A 368 -16.47 9.03 24.73
CA ALA A 368 -17.24 8.08 25.52
C ALA A 368 -17.95 8.75 26.72
N TRP A 369 -17.28 9.68 27.39
CA TRP A 369 -17.85 10.49 28.45
C TRP A 369 -19.04 11.34 27.97
N VAL A 370 -18.91 12.02 26.83
CA VAL A 370 -20.03 12.78 26.23
C VAL A 370 -21.18 11.85 25.86
N CYS A 371 -20.90 10.68 25.31
CA CYS A 371 -21.93 9.69 25.01
C CYS A 371 -22.63 9.17 26.29
N ALA A 372 -21.88 8.96 27.37
CA ALA A 372 -22.41 8.51 28.66
C ALA A 372 -23.34 9.55 29.32
N THR A 373 -22.98 10.84 29.22
CA THR A 373 -23.66 11.93 29.93
C THR A 373 -24.73 12.65 29.10
N ARG A 374 -24.55 12.72 27.78
CA ARG A 374 -25.40 13.50 26.85
C ARG A 374 -25.96 12.68 25.68
N GLY A 375 -25.64 11.40 25.60
CA GLY A 375 -26.10 10.49 24.56
C GLY A 375 -25.33 10.56 23.24
N ALA A 376 -25.63 9.63 22.34
CA ALA A 376 -24.90 9.44 21.08
C ALA A 376 -24.99 10.63 20.10
N ALA A 377 -26.13 11.31 20.04
CA ALA A 377 -26.30 12.48 19.16
C ALA A 377 -25.38 13.65 19.57
N ALA A 378 -25.17 13.85 20.87
CA ALA A 378 -24.23 14.86 21.35
C ALA A 378 -22.78 14.46 21.03
N MET A 379 -22.41 13.18 21.18
CA MET A 379 -21.07 12.69 20.83
C MET A 379 -20.71 13.02 19.37
N GLU A 380 -21.65 12.87 18.43
CA GLU A 380 -21.41 13.22 17.02
C GLU A 380 -21.09 14.71 16.82
N GLN A 381 -21.76 15.61 17.54
CA GLN A 381 -21.49 17.06 17.48
C GLN A 381 -20.11 17.42 18.05
N TRP A 382 -19.72 16.75 19.14
CA TRP A 382 -18.45 17.00 19.82
C TRP A 382 -17.25 16.32 19.14
N HIS A 383 -17.49 15.37 18.23
CA HIS A 383 -16.46 14.56 17.60
C HIS A 383 -15.32 15.38 16.97
N ASN A 384 -15.68 16.38 16.15
CA ASN A 384 -14.69 17.18 15.43
C ASN A 384 -13.89 18.09 16.36
N TRP A 385 -14.52 18.66 17.39
CA TRP A 385 -13.86 19.54 18.35
C TRP A 385 -12.86 18.78 19.24
N ILE A 386 -13.26 17.62 19.77
CA ILE A 386 -12.38 16.78 20.59
C ILE A 386 -11.23 16.21 19.72
N GLY A 387 -11.53 15.80 18.49
CA GLY A 387 -10.50 15.34 17.54
C GLY A 387 -9.50 16.44 17.15
N GLY A 388 -9.99 17.63 16.83
CA GLY A 388 -9.17 18.79 16.46
C GLY A 388 -8.27 19.26 17.60
N SER A 389 -8.82 19.35 18.81
CA SER A 389 -8.04 19.73 20.01
C SER A 389 -6.95 18.71 20.34
N ALA A 390 -7.25 17.41 20.30
CA ALA A 390 -6.26 16.35 20.49
C ALA A 390 -5.09 16.46 19.49
N SER A 391 -5.39 16.71 18.22
CA SER A 391 -4.38 16.94 17.17
C SER A 391 -3.57 18.21 17.42
N PHE A 392 -4.23 19.33 17.75
CA PHE A 392 -3.58 20.60 18.06
C PHE A 392 -2.56 20.46 19.21
N PHE A 393 -2.95 19.84 20.32
CA PHE A 393 -2.04 19.63 21.44
C PHE A 393 -0.92 18.63 21.12
N THR A 394 -1.21 17.57 20.35
CA THR A 394 -0.18 16.61 19.91
C THR A 394 0.91 17.32 19.11
N PHE A 395 0.55 18.07 18.07
CA PHE A 395 1.53 18.75 17.22
C PHE A 395 2.17 19.96 17.91
N GLY A 396 1.43 20.71 18.72
CA GLY A 396 1.95 21.84 19.49
C GLY A 396 3.00 21.41 20.51
N LEU A 397 2.73 20.36 21.29
CA LEU A 397 3.70 19.82 22.25
C LEU A 397 4.87 19.08 21.57
N LEU A 398 4.65 18.48 20.39
CA LEU A 398 5.73 17.92 19.60
C LEU A 398 6.67 19.02 19.07
N ALA A 399 6.12 20.13 18.57
CA ALA A 399 6.90 21.28 18.15
C ALA A 399 7.65 21.91 19.33
N LEU A 400 7.01 22.03 20.49
CA LEU A 400 7.67 22.47 21.73
C LEU A 400 8.81 21.52 22.13
N SER A 401 8.59 20.20 22.06
CA SER A 401 9.61 19.19 22.36
C SER A 401 10.80 19.31 21.41
N ALA A 402 10.55 19.54 20.12
CA ALA A 402 11.60 19.82 19.15
C ALA A 402 12.36 21.10 19.52
N TRP A 403 11.66 22.20 19.82
CA TRP A 403 12.28 23.45 20.23
C TRP A 403 13.16 23.30 21.49
N LEU A 404 12.68 22.59 22.52
CA LEU A 404 13.44 22.30 23.73
C LEU A 404 14.69 21.44 23.45
N LEU A 405 14.56 20.41 22.59
CA LEU A 405 15.67 19.54 22.19
C LEU A 405 16.71 20.23 21.31
N ALA A 406 16.34 21.29 20.60
CA ALA A 406 17.29 22.13 19.86
C ALA A 406 18.26 22.84 20.83
N GLY A 407 17.77 23.17 22.04
CA GLY A 407 18.49 23.98 23.01
C GLY A 407 18.67 25.43 22.54
N ARG A 408 19.09 26.33 23.44
CA ARG A 408 19.41 27.74 23.13
C ARG A 408 20.67 27.93 22.27
N ARG A 409 21.00 26.99 21.37
CA ARG A 409 22.02 27.24 20.35
C ARG A 409 21.38 28.10 19.26
N LEU A 410 21.23 29.39 19.57
CA LEU A 410 21.43 30.44 18.58
C LEU A 410 22.72 30.10 17.82
N PRO A 411 22.76 30.28 16.49
CA PRO A 411 23.91 29.89 15.69
C PRO A 411 25.14 30.59 16.24
N ALA A 412 25.99 29.84 16.95
CA ALA A 412 27.32 30.29 17.29
C ALA A 412 28.01 30.57 15.97
N GLY A 413 28.48 31.81 15.83
CA GLY A 413 29.21 32.28 14.67
C GLY A 413 30.30 31.29 14.28
N VAL A 414 30.56 31.25 12.99
CA VAL A 414 31.68 30.56 12.36
C VAL A 414 32.97 30.98 13.09
N GLU A 415 33.40 30.21 14.08
CA GLU A 415 34.79 30.24 14.52
C GLU A 415 35.60 29.50 13.45
N SER A 416 36.10 30.28 12.51
CA SER A 416 37.19 29.87 11.63
C SER A 416 38.37 29.47 12.49
N LYS A 417 38.67 28.17 12.47
CA LYS A 417 39.92 27.63 12.97
C LYS A 417 41.05 28.11 12.04
N GLU A 418 41.58 29.30 12.29
CA GLU A 418 42.78 29.79 11.62
C GLU A 418 43.98 28.96 12.09
N SER A 419 44.63 28.28 11.14
CA SER A 419 45.97 27.74 11.30
C SER A 419 46.95 28.79 10.76
N PRO A 420 48.01 29.17 11.50
CA PRO A 420 48.92 30.23 11.09
C PRO A 420 49.86 29.73 9.99
N LEU A 421 49.82 30.36 8.81
CA LEU A 421 50.92 30.32 7.85
C LEU A 421 51.40 31.74 7.56
N ALA A 422 52.73 31.87 7.58
CA ALA A 422 53.54 33.08 7.49
C ALA A 422 53.34 33.92 6.21
N PRO A 423 53.76 35.20 6.21
CA PRO A 423 53.41 36.16 5.17
C PRO A 423 54.35 36.06 3.95
N SER A 424 53.79 36.25 2.76
CA SER A 424 54.55 36.58 1.56
C SER A 424 53.81 37.69 0.79
N ALA A 425 54.59 38.70 0.41
CA ALA A 425 54.22 40.04 -0.04
C ALA A 425 53.41 40.09 -1.37
N PRO A 426 52.89 41.27 -1.76
CA PRO A 426 51.72 41.40 -2.62
C PRO A 426 52.10 41.50 -4.10
N ASN A 427 51.34 40.82 -4.96
CA ASN A 427 51.21 41.22 -6.36
C ASN A 427 49.80 41.77 -6.60
N ALA A 428 49.76 43.10 -6.71
CA ALA A 428 48.64 43.85 -7.24
C ALA A 428 48.45 43.51 -8.72
N GLY A 429 47.21 43.17 -9.09
CA GLY A 429 46.86 42.93 -10.49
C GLY A 429 45.50 42.24 -10.63
N SER A 430 44.47 43.04 -10.89
CA SER A 430 43.22 42.63 -11.54
C SER A 430 42.37 41.55 -10.84
N ARG A 431 41.59 41.98 -9.85
CA ARG A 431 40.32 41.30 -9.44
C ARG A 431 39.21 42.32 -9.18
N ARG A 432 38.83 43.08 -10.20
CA ARG A 432 37.49 43.70 -10.28
C ARG A 432 36.71 42.91 -11.31
N GLY A 433 35.81 42.02 -10.87
CA GLY A 433 34.95 41.27 -11.79
C GLY A 433 34.38 39.96 -11.26
N ARG A 434 34.71 39.51 -10.04
CA ARG A 434 34.27 38.19 -9.52
C ARG A 434 33.20 38.24 -8.43
N GLU A 435 32.67 39.41 -8.13
CA GLU A 435 31.73 39.61 -7.00
C GLU A 435 30.25 39.52 -7.42
N ASN A 436 29.92 39.68 -8.71
CA ASN A 436 28.53 39.67 -9.20
C ASN A 436 28.02 38.31 -9.73
N GLN A 437 28.72 37.18 -9.48
CA GLN A 437 28.30 35.86 -9.98
C GLN A 437 27.67 34.92 -8.94
N VAL A 438 27.60 35.32 -7.67
CA VAL A 438 27.08 34.44 -6.61
C VAL A 438 25.57 34.62 -6.36
N GLU A 439 24.96 35.73 -6.79
CA GLU A 439 23.56 36.03 -6.47
C GLU A 439 22.51 35.43 -7.43
N ASN A 440 22.91 34.95 -8.63
CA ASN A 440 21.98 34.38 -9.62
C ASN A 440 22.02 32.84 -9.70
N ALA A 441 22.52 32.15 -8.67
CA ALA A 441 22.37 30.69 -8.53
C ALA A 441 20.96 30.30 -8.03
N GLY A 442 19.93 30.92 -8.60
CA GLY A 442 18.58 30.39 -8.57
C GLY A 442 18.53 29.08 -9.36
N PHE A 443 17.51 28.26 -9.12
CA PHE A 443 17.26 26.94 -9.72
C PHE A 443 17.43 26.87 -11.26
N ALA A 444 17.43 28.01 -11.94
CA ALA A 444 17.57 28.17 -13.39
C ALA A 444 19.01 27.97 -13.95
N GLY A 445 20.06 28.04 -13.13
CA GLY A 445 21.45 28.12 -13.61
C GLY A 445 22.34 26.89 -13.40
N ALA A 446 21.89 25.88 -12.65
CA ALA A 446 22.65 24.65 -12.47
C ALA A 446 22.72 23.94 -13.82
N SER A 447 23.91 23.91 -14.44
CA SER A 447 24.10 23.33 -15.77
C SER A 447 23.71 21.85 -15.76
N LEU A 448 22.47 21.55 -16.16
CA LEU A 448 21.91 20.21 -16.41
C LEU A 448 22.53 19.60 -17.67
N THR A 449 23.86 19.64 -17.77
CA THR A 449 24.60 19.08 -18.90
C THR A 449 24.95 17.64 -18.56
N LEU A 450 24.25 16.70 -19.19
CA LEU A 450 24.52 15.26 -19.08
C LEU A 450 25.06 14.74 -20.41
N ALA A 451 26.28 14.22 -20.42
CA ALA A 451 26.78 13.51 -21.60
C ALA A 451 26.01 12.20 -21.83
N GLY A 452 25.78 11.83 -23.10
CA GLY A 452 25.13 10.57 -23.47
C GLY A 452 23.87 10.75 -24.34
N ARG A 453 23.35 9.61 -24.80
CA ARG A 453 22.16 9.49 -25.66
C ARG A 453 21.01 8.73 -24.99
N ASP A 454 21.09 8.50 -23.68
CA ASP A 454 20.18 7.66 -22.90
C ASP A 454 19.05 8.45 -22.22
N GLY A 455 19.03 9.79 -22.34
CA GLY A 455 18.02 10.64 -21.71
C GLY A 455 16.60 10.39 -22.18
N TRP A 456 16.39 9.78 -23.35
CA TRP A 456 15.05 9.42 -23.84
C TRP A 456 14.45 8.20 -23.11
N ILE A 457 15.25 7.37 -22.42
CA ILE A 457 14.77 6.12 -21.79
C ILE A 457 13.68 6.40 -20.76
N LEU A 458 13.88 7.37 -19.87
CA LEU A 458 12.89 7.67 -18.83
C LEU A 458 11.62 8.35 -19.36
N PRO A 459 11.67 9.37 -20.25
CA PRO A 459 10.48 9.88 -20.91
C PRO A 459 9.70 8.81 -21.67
N ALA A 460 10.40 7.92 -22.41
CA ALA A 460 9.76 6.80 -23.09
C ALA A 460 9.10 5.83 -22.09
N ALA A 461 9.72 5.61 -20.92
CA ALA A 461 9.13 4.83 -19.85
C ALA A 461 7.85 5.46 -19.27
N VAL A 462 7.83 6.78 -19.07
CA VAL A 462 6.64 7.52 -18.62
C VAL A 462 5.52 7.36 -19.64
N LEU A 463 5.81 7.55 -20.93
CA LEU A 463 4.84 7.35 -22.01
C LEU A 463 4.33 5.90 -22.05
N ALA A 464 5.23 4.92 -21.94
CA ALA A 464 4.88 3.51 -21.90
C ALA A 464 4.03 3.16 -20.67
N ALA A 465 4.28 3.76 -19.52
CA ALA A 465 3.47 3.56 -18.32
C ALA A 465 2.08 4.20 -18.46
N LEU A 466 1.97 5.35 -19.14
CA LEU A 466 0.68 6.00 -19.39
C LEU A 466 -0.22 5.20 -20.35
N VAL A 467 0.37 4.71 -21.44
CA VAL A 467 -0.37 4.08 -22.57
C VAL A 467 -0.39 2.56 -22.48
N GLY A 468 0.71 1.93 -22.08
CA GLY A 468 0.91 0.48 -22.09
C GLY A 468 -0.16 -0.31 -21.33
N PRO A 469 -0.55 0.06 -20.11
CA PRO A 469 -1.63 -0.61 -19.38
C PRO A 469 -2.98 -0.56 -20.11
N ALA A 470 -3.31 0.55 -20.79
CA ALA A 470 -4.55 0.65 -21.56
C ALA A 470 -4.51 -0.31 -22.76
N LEU A 471 -3.40 -0.34 -23.50
CA LEU A 471 -3.19 -1.29 -24.59
C LEU A 471 -3.22 -2.75 -24.09
N TRP A 472 -2.63 -3.03 -22.94
CA TRP A 472 -2.66 -4.35 -22.32
C TRP A 472 -4.09 -4.80 -22.04
N PHE A 473 -4.90 -3.96 -21.38
CA PHE A 473 -6.28 -4.32 -21.07
C PHE A 473 -7.15 -4.42 -22.32
N GLN A 474 -6.91 -3.60 -23.35
CA GLN A 474 -7.60 -3.74 -24.63
C GLN A 474 -7.26 -5.07 -25.32
N TRP A 475 -5.98 -5.45 -25.32
CA TRP A 475 -5.50 -6.67 -25.98
C TRP A 475 -5.98 -7.95 -25.31
N PHE A 476 -5.92 -8.00 -23.97
CA PHE A 476 -6.31 -9.20 -23.22
C PHE A 476 -7.80 -9.26 -22.86
N GLY A 477 -8.65 -8.43 -23.49
CA GLY A 477 -10.11 -8.49 -23.33
C GLY A 477 -10.59 -8.04 -21.96
N GLY A 478 -10.00 -6.96 -21.42
CA GLY A 478 -10.40 -6.38 -20.16
C GLY A 478 -11.88 -6.00 -20.16
N ALA A 479 -12.59 -6.30 -19.07
CA ALA A 479 -14.01 -5.98 -18.97
C ALA A 479 -14.21 -4.47 -19.15
N ASP A 480 -15.05 -4.08 -20.11
CA ASP A 480 -15.50 -2.69 -20.20
C ASP A 480 -16.53 -2.43 -19.11
N LEU A 481 -16.03 -2.00 -17.96
CA LEU A 481 -16.87 -1.65 -16.84
C LEU A 481 -17.68 -0.38 -17.11
N SER A 482 -17.32 0.47 -18.09
CA SER A 482 -18.02 1.73 -18.34
C SER A 482 -19.51 1.56 -18.68
N ALA A 483 -19.91 0.35 -19.10
CA ALA A 483 -21.29 -0.04 -19.31
C ALA A 483 -22.11 -0.21 -18.01
N LEU A 484 -21.50 -0.40 -16.84
CA LEU A 484 -22.18 -0.57 -15.56
C LEU A 484 -22.70 0.77 -15.02
N LYS A 485 -23.86 1.22 -15.52
CA LYS A 485 -24.47 2.50 -15.08
C LYS A 485 -25.31 2.37 -13.82
N SER A 486 -25.81 1.17 -13.54
CA SER A 486 -26.73 0.84 -12.45
C SER A 486 -26.32 -0.45 -11.73
N PRO A 487 -26.71 -0.61 -10.45
CA PRO A 487 -26.55 -1.87 -9.74
C PRO A 487 -27.39 -2.96 -10.40
N ALA A 488 -26.88 -4.18 -10.39
CA ALA A 488 -27.63 -5.33 -10.91
C ALA A 488 -28.57 -5.93 -9.89
N TRP A 489 -28.35 -5.64 -8.62
CA TRP A 489 -29.16 -6.08 -7.51
C TRP A 489 -29.85 -4.88 -6.86
N SER A 490 -31.06 -5.09 -6.37
CA SER A 490 -31.74 -4.11 -5.53
C SER A 490 -32.43 -4.79 -4.37
N LEU A 491 -32.50 -4.04 -3.26
CA LEU A 491 -33.27 -4.45 -2.09
C LEU A 491 -34.70 -3.88 -2.18
N PRO A 492 -35.72 -4.63 -1.74
CA PRO A 492 -37.12 -4.18 -1.69
C PRO A 492 -37.31 -2.95 -0.77
N PRO A 493 -38.39 -2.18 -0.94
CA PRO A 493 -38.72 -1.08 -0.02
C PRO A 493 -38.94 -1.58 1.41
N SER A 494 -38.83 -0.69 2.40
CA SER A 494 -39.20 -1.02 3.78
C SER A 494 -40.69 -1.33 3.90
N GLY A 495 -41.07 -2.21 4.82
CA GLY A 495 -42.42 -2.75 4.91
C GLY A 495 -42.43 -4.26 5.10
N TYR A 496 -43.51 -4.92 4.68
CA TYR A 496 -43.61 -6.37 4.69
C TYR A 496 -43.42 -6.91 3.27
N TYR A 497 -42.48 -7.83 3.09
CA TYR A 497 -42.11 -8.36 1.77
C TYR A 497 -41.77 -9.85 1.89
N ASN A 498 -42.47 -10.71 1.15
CA ASN A 498 -42.24 -12.16 1.09
C ASN A 498 -42.00 -12.85 2.45
N GLY A 499 -42.78 -12.50 3.48
CA GLY A 499 -42.64 -13.10 4.82
C GLY A 499 -41.61 -12.42 5.73
N TRP A 500 -40.99 -11.34 5.29
CA TRP A 500 -40.01 -10.55 6.03
C TRP A 500 -40.53 -9.15 6.33
N ARG A 501 -40.28 -8.71 7.55
CA ARG A 501 -40.45 -7.33 7.97
C ARG A 501 -39.13 -6.59 7.77
N LEU A 502 -39.18 -5.54 6.97
CA LEU A 502 -38.03 -4.77 6.53
C LEU A 502 -38.11 -3.36 7.10
N ARG A 503 -37.02 -2.91 7.74
CA ARG A 503 -36.91 -1.53 8.23
C ARG A 503 -35.63 -0.92 7.69
N ASP A 504 -35.71 0.31 7.21
CA ASP A 504 -34.52 0.99 6.70
C ASP A 504 -33.49 1.16 7.81
N LEU A 505 -32.24 0.85 7.45
CA LEU A 505 -31.09 1.04 8.30
C LEU A 505 -30.17 2.06 7.61
N PRO A 506 -30.35 3.36 7.92
CA PRO A 506 -29.65 4.42 7.23
C PRO A 506 -28.15 4.35 7.51
N LEU A 507 -27.35 4.44 6.44
CA LEU A 507 -25.89 4.51 6.54
C LEU A 507 -25.48 5.83 7.20
N LYS A 508 -24.70 5.73 8.28
CA LYS A 508 -24.19 6.92 8.98
C LYS A 508 -23.24 7.71 8.05
N PRO A 509 -23.10 9.04 8.22
CA PRO A 509 -22.19 9.83 7.39
C PRO A 509 -20.75 9.33 7.39
N ALA A 510 -20.26 8.82 8.53
CA ALA A 510 -18.93 8.22 8.64
C ALA A 510 -18.81 6.94 7.80
N GLU A 511 -19.81 6.07 7.82
CA GLU A 511 -19.84 4.84 7.02
C GLU A 511 -19.87 5.16 5.51
N LYS A 512 -20.64 6.17 5.09
CA LYS A 512 -20.65 6.62 3.69
C LYS A 512 -19.30 7.19 3.25
N ARG A 513 -18.64 7.97 4.11
CA ARG A 513 -17.28 8.51 3.84
C ARG A 513 -16.24 7.40 3.74
N LEU A 514 -16.34 6.40 4.61
CA LEU A 514 -15.45 5.26 4.63
C LEU A 514 -15.64 4.37 3.40
N LEU A 515 -16.89 4.03 3.05
CA LEU A 515 -17.21 3.11 1.95
C LEU A 515 -17.09 3.75 0.55
N GLN A 516 -17.31 5.06 0.45
CA GLN A 516 -17.27 5.81 -0.81
C GLN A 516 -18.12 5.19 -1.94
N CYS A 517 -19.19 4.49 -1.58
CA CYS A 517 -20.13 3.90 -2.53
C CYS A 517 -20.96 4.98 -3.24
N SER A 518 -21.23 4.77 -4.53
CA SER A 518 -22.12 5.61 -5.33
C SER A 518 -23.57 5.44 -4.89
N ASP A 519 -23.96 4.20 -4.57
CA ASP A 519 -25.24 3.83 -3.99
C ASP A 519 -25.01 2.82 -2.87
N GLY A 520 -25.77 2.95 -1.78
CA GLY A 520 -25.60 2.14 -0.58
C GLY A 520 -26.87 2.12 0.25
N ARG A 521 -27.36 0.91 0.54
CA ARG A 521 -28.59 0.70 1.33
C ARG A 521 -28.41 -0.41 2.34
N GLY A 522 -28.86 -0.15 3.57
CA GLY A 522 -28.97 -1.13 4.64
C GLY A 522 -30.44 -1.36 5.01
N LEU A 523 -30.79 -2.61 5.34
CA LEU A 523 -32.10 -2.98 5.88
C LEU A 523 -31.90 -3.89 7.09
N ASN A 524 -32.66 -3.61 8.16
CA ASN A 524 -32.95 -4.60 9.17
C ASN A 524 -34.04 -5.53 8.65
N ILE A 525 -33.80 -6.84 8.77
CA ILE A 525 -34.70 -7.88 8.28
C ILE A 525 -35.14 -8.74 9.46
N GLU A 526 -36.43 -9.02 9.55
CA GLU A 526 -37.01 -9.81 10.62
C GLU A 526 -38.00 -10.80 10.00
N ARG A 527 -37.78 -12.08 10.20
CA ARG A 527 -38.65 -13.14 9.71
C ARG A 527 -39.78 -13.40 10.70
N ALA A 528 -40.92 -13.91 10.22
CA ALA A 528 -42.08 -14.23 11.06
C ALA A 528 -41.79 -15.22 12.21
N ASP A 529 -40.71 -16.02 12.13
CA ASP A 529 -40.24 -16.91 13.20
C ASP A 529 -39.40 -16.18 14.29
N GLY A 530 -39.31 -14.85 14.23
CA GLY A 530 -38.59 -14.00 15.18
C GLY A 530 -37.08 -13.90 14.89
N ARG A 531 -36.56 -14.55 13.85
CA ARG A 531 -35.15 -14.42 13.47
C ARG A 531 -34.91 -13.09 12.78
N ALA A 532 -34.07 -12.25 13.41
CA ALA A 532 -33.69 -10.96 12.89
C ALA A 532 -32.24 -10.95 12.37
N GLY A 533 -31.98 -10.15 11.36
CA GLY A 533 -30.69 -9.97 10.72
C GLY A 533 -30.59 -8.62 10.03
N ALA A 534 -29.55 -8.43 9.23
CA ALA A 534 -29.38 -7.23 8.43
C ALA A 534 -28.88 -7.58 7.03
N VAL A 535 -29.29 -6.81 6.02
CA VAL A 535 -28.74 -6.89 4.66
C VAL A 535 -28.23 -5.52 4.25
N TYR A 536 -27.04 -5.51 3.66
CA TYR A 536 -26.43 -4.33 3.08
C TYR A 536 -26.10 -4.58 1.62
N HIS A 537 -26.37 -3.58 0.80
CA HIS A 537 -26.04 -3.56 -0.62
C HIS A 537 -25.28 -2.28 -0.93
N PHE A 538 -24.17 -2.41 -1.66
CA PHE A 538 -23.32 -1.31 -2.05
C PHE A 538 -22.95 -1.43 -3.52
N PHE A 539 -22.96 -0.30 -4.22
CA PHE A 539 -22.60 -0.18 -5.63
C PHE A 539 -21.64 0.99 -5.85
N TRP A 540 -20.64 0.77 -6.69
CA TRP A 540 -19.65 1.75 -7.10
C TRP A 540 -19.69 1.88 -8.61
N ARG A 541 -20.06 3.07 -9.09
CA ARG A 541 -20.11 3.35 -10.52
C ARG A 541 -18.68 3.44 -11.08
N PRO A 542 -18.41 2.80 -12.22
CA PRO A 542 -17.14 2.94 -12.93
C PRO A 542 -16.81 4.40 -13.22
N GLY A 543 -15.52 4.76 -13.08
CA GLY A 543 -15.04 6.13 -13.29
C GLY A 543 -15.21 7.05 -12.08
N GLU A 544 -15.98 6.64 -11.06
CA GLU A 544 -16.04 7.35 -9.78
C GLU A 544 -14.89 6.90 -8.84
N ARG A 545 -15.01 7.20 -7.55
CA ARG A 545 -13.98 6.90 -6.54
C ARG A 545 -13.70 5.39 -6.53
N PRO A 546 -12.42 4.97 -6.53
CA PRO A 546 -12.09 3.55 -6.52
C PRO A 546 -12.70 2.88 -5.28
N PRO A 547 -13.24 1.65 -5.41
CA PRO A 547 -13.93 0.95 -4.33
C PRO A 547 -12.95 0.39 -3.29
N MET A 548 -11.96 1.18 -2.87
CA MET A 548 -10.91 0.80 -1.91
C MET A 548 -11.51 0.20 -0.65
N ALA A 549 -12.63 0.74 -0.21
CA ALA A 549 -13.40 0.24 0.92
C ALA A 549 -14.19 -1.04 0.62
N GLY A 550 -14.71 -1.23 -0.60
CA GLY A 550 -15.28 -2.49 -1.07
C GLY A 550 -14.26 -3.65 -1.08
N TYR A 551 -12.97 -3.34 -1.20
CA TYR A 551 -11.87 -4.31 -1.07
C TYR A 551 -11.34 -4.48 0.37
N ALA A 552 -11.60 -3.53 1.27
CA ALA A 552 -10.99 -3.47 2.61
C ALA A 552 -11.98 -3.80 3.75
N HIS A 553 -13.28 -3.60 3.54
CA HIS A 553 -14.35 -3.95 4.49
C HIS A 553 -14.96 -5.30 4.15
N THR A 554 -14.19 -6.36 4.42
CA THR A 554 -14.72 -7.73 4.40
C THR A 554 -15.18 -8.13 5.80
N PRO A 555 -16.13 -9.09 5.93
CA PRO A 555 -16.54 -9.60 7.25
C PRO A 555 -15.36 -10.07 8.10
N ASN A 556 -14.33 -10.66 7.48
CA ASN A 556 -13.10 -11.12 8.17
C ASN A 556 -12.28 -9.98 8.81
N VAL A 557 -12.47 -8.73 8.38
CA VAL A 557 -11.78 -7.56 8.93
C VAL A 557 -12.68 -6.83 9.94
N CYS A 558 -13.95 -6.59 9.59
CA CYS A 558 -14.83 -5.78 10.43
C CYS A 558 -15.36 -6.54 11.66
N MET A 559 -15.65 -7.84 11.53
CA MET A 559 -16.27 -8.62 12.61
C MET A 559 -15.32 -8.83 13.79
N PRO A 560 -14.04 -9.22 13.58
CA PRO A 560 -13.07 -9.30 14.68
C PRO A 560 -12.81 -7.96 15.38
N SER A 561 -12.88 -6.85 14.63
CA SER A 561 -12.74 -5.51 15.20
C SER A 561 -13.86 -5.17 16.20
N ALA A 562 -15.06 -5.73 15.99
CA ALA A 562 -16.20 -5.62 16.90
C ALA A 562 -16.24 -6.70 18.02
N GLY A 563 -15.24 -7.60 18.05
CA GLY A 563 -15.11 -8.64 19.07
C GLY A 563 -15.58 -10.03 18.66
N TRP A 564 -16.11 -10.19 17.45
CA TRP A 564 -16.56 -11.48 16.92
C TRP A 564 -15.38 -12.36 16.47
N GLN A 565 -15.32 -13.60 16.94
CA GLN A 565 -14.27 -14.54 16.58
C GLN A 565 -14.68 -15.40 15.39
N PRO A 566 -13.84 -15.57 14.36
CA PRO A 566 -14.12 -16.48 13.26
C PRO A 566 -14.10 -17.94 13.75
N VAL A 567 -15.13 -18.70 13.41
CA VAL A 567 -15.30 -20.10 13.88
C VAL A 567 -14.72 -21.10 12.88
N ALA A 568 -14.74 -20.77 11.59
CA ALA A 568 -14.22 -21.62 10.51
C ALA A 568 -13.73 -20.77 9.34
N PRO A 569 -12.87 -21.31 8.46
CA PRO A 569 -12.51 -20.66 7.20
C PRO A 569 -13.76 -20.35 6.34
N PRO A 570 -13.78 -19.24 5.59
CA PRO A 570 -14.90 -18.90 4.73
C PRO A 570 -15.15 -19.98 3.66
N ARG A 571 -16.41 -20.36 3.46
CA ARG A 571 -16.81 -21.37 2.48
C ARG A 571 -17.47 -20.73 1.27
N THR A 572 -17.05 -21.10 0.06
CA THR A 572 -17.73 -20.67 -1.17
C THR A 572 -19.08 -21.38 -1.29
N LEU A 573 -20.13 -20.61 -1.53
CA LEU A 573 -21.50 -21.07 -1.71
C LEU A 573 -22.08 -20.46 -2.99
N ALA A 574 -22.59 -21.30 -3.88
CA ALA A 574 -23.29 -20.85 -5.09
C ALA A 574 -24.80 -21.03 -4.89
N LEU A 575 -25.49 -19.92 -4.61
CA LEU A 575 -26.95 -19.90 -4.54
C LEU A 575 -27.52 -19.82 -5.98
N LYS A 576 -28.80 -20.16 -6.15
CA LYS A 576 -29.53 -19.87 -7.41
C LYS A 576 -30.52 -18.77 -7.11
N VAL A 577 -30.52 -17.71 -7.90
CA VAL A 577 -31.50 -16.62 -7.83
C VAL A 577 -32.11 -16.48 -9.21
N GLU A 578 -33.43 -16.67 -9.32
CA GLU A 578 -34.14 -16.64 -10.61
C GLU A 578 -33.49 -17.55 -11.67
N GLY A 579 -33.04 -18.74 -11.25
CA GLY A 579 -32.35 -19.72 -12.13
C GLY A 579 -30.89 -19.38 -12.48
N THR A 580 -30.36 -18.23 -12.08
CA THR A 580 -28.97 -17.82 -12.34
C THR A 580 -28.08 -18.12 -11.13
N ALA A 581 -26.83 -18.52 -11.37
CA ALA A 581 -25.85 -18.70 -10.30
C ALA A 581 -25.53 -17.38 -9.60
N PHE A 582 -25.68 -17.36 -8.28
CA PHE A 582 -25.36 -16.26 -7.37
C PHE A 582 -24.23 -16.72 -6.43
N PRO A 583 -22.97 -16.65 -6.88
CA PRO A 583 -21.84 -17.08 -6.08
C PRO A 583 -21.61 -16.10 -4.92
N GLY A 584 -21.24 -16.63 -3.76
CA GLY A 584 -20.85 -15.86 -2.59
C GLY A 584 -19.95 -16.67 -1.65
N LYS A 585 -19.50 -16.04 -0.57
CA LYS A 585 -18.78 -16.66 0.54
C LYS A 585 -19.61 -16.60 1.81
N LEU A 586 -19.67 -17.70 2.53
CA LEU A 586 -20.27 -17.79 3.86
C LEU A 586 -19.17 -17.72 4.92
N HIS A 587 -19.28 -16.76 5.83
CA HIS A 587 -18.41 -16.56 6.97
C HIS A 587 -19.16 -16.90 8.26
N LEU A 588 -18.48 -17.52 9.23
CA LEU A 588 -19.06 -17.92 10.51
C LEU A 588 -18.32 -17.26 11.66
N PHE A 589 -19.07 -16.66 12.58
CA PHE A 589 -18.54 -15.90 13.71
C PHE A 589 -19.25 -16.28 15.01
N GLU A 590 -18.56 -16.08 16.13
CA GLU A 590 -19.09 -16.30 17.48
C GLU A 590 -18.64 -15.17 18.43
N GLN A 591 -19.55 -14.75 19.30
CA GLN A 591 -19.30 -13.79 20.38
C GLN A 591 -20.27 -14.07 21.54
N ASP A 592 -19.76 -14.17 22.77
CA ASP A 592 -20.58 -14.36 23.98
C ASP A 592 -21.59 -15.53 23.89
N GLY A 593 -21.21 -16.62 23.21
CA GLY A 593 -22.06 -17.80 22.97
C GLY A 593 -23.14 -17.61 21.88
N GLN A 594 -23.25 -16.42 21.29
CA GLN A 594 -24.07 -16.18 20.10
C GLN A 594 -23.26 -16.50 18.85
N ARG A 595 -23.91 -17.16 17.88
CA ARG A 595 -23.32 -17.49 16.58
C ARG A 595 -24.01 -16.70 15.47
N LEU A 596 -23.20 -16.17 14.57
CA LEU A 596 -23.62 -15.34 13.45
C LEU A 596 -23.01 -15.89 12.16
N MET A 597 -23.80 -15.93 11.10
CA MET A 597 -23.29 -16.18 9.76
C MET A 597 -23.43 -14.93 8.90
N VAL A 598 -22.43 -14.70 8.05
CA VAL A 598 -22.40 -13.57 7.11
C VAL A 598 -22.17 -14.11 5.71
N PHE A 599 -23.15 -13.94 4.83
CA PHE A 599 -23.02 -14.27 3.42
C PHE A 599 -22.62 -13.03 2.63
N GLN A 600 -21.50 -13.11 1.91
CA GLN A 600 -20.93 -12.05 1.09
C GLN A 600 -20.96 -12.44 -0.38
N ALA A 601 -21.63 -11.65 -1.22
CA ALA A 601 -21.55 -11.76 -2.67
C ALA A 601 -20.87 -10.53 -3.26
N VAL A 602 -20.04 -10.75 -4.29
CA VAL A 602 -19.24 -9.70 -4.93
C VAL A 602 -19.37 -9.84 -6.44
N ARG A 603 -19.61 -8.73 -7.13
CA ARG A 603 -19.66 -8.66 -8.59
C ARG A 603 -18.54 -7.75 -9.11
N PRO A 604 -17.78 -8.20 -10.13
CA PRO A 604 -17.85 -9.50 -10.78
C PRO A 604 -17.32 -10.65 -9.87
N PRO A 605 -17.64 -11.93 -10.17
CA PRO A 605 -17.38 -13.06 -9.27
C PRO A 605 -15.92 -13.46 -8.99
N PRO A 606 -14.88 -13.22 -9.82
CA PRO A 606 -13.54 -13.75 -9.49
C PRO A 606 -12.97 -13.20 -8.18
N TYR A 607 -13.55 -12.11 -7.65
CA TYR A 607 -13.24 -11.55 -6.34
C TYR A 607 -13.71 -12.42 -5.16
N LEU A 608 -14.60 -13.39 -5.41
CA LEU A 608 -15.03 -14.41 -4.45
C LEU A 608 -14.00 -15.53 -4.26
N GLY A 609 -12.93 -15.61 -5.07
CA GLY A 609 -11.89 -16.64 -4.95
C GLY A 609 -10.94 -16.46 -3.75
N GLY A 610 -11.17 -15.46 -2.89
CA GLY A 610 -10.21 -15.12 -1.84
C GLY A 610 -9.14 -14.14 -2.30
N VAL A 611 -9.17 -13.70 -3.55
CA VAL A 611 -8.18 -12.83 -4.19
C VAL A 611 -7.76 -11.64 -3.31
N TYR A 612 -8.58 -11.13 -2.38
CA TYR A 612 -8.19 -10.03 -1.49
C TYR A 612 -7.89 -10.31 -0.02
N ALA A 613 -8.44 -11.38 0.55
CA ALA A 613 -8.28 -11.73 1.96
C ALA A 613 -7.67 -13.14 2.19
N ASP A 614 -7.89 -14.10 1.27
CA ASP A 614 -7.59 -15.53 1.48
C ASP A 614 -6.75 -16.19 0.35
N GLY A 615 -6.52 -15.49 -0.77
CA GLY A 615 -5.88 -15.99 -1.99
C GLY A 615 -4.39 -15.65 -2.04
N GLY A 616 -3.60 -16.53 -2.66
CA GLY A 616 -2.14 -16.39 -2.72
C GLY A 616 -1.70 -15.20 -3.58
N ARG A 617 -0.49 -14.66 -3.33
CA ARG A 617 0.09 -13.56 -4.13
C ARG A 617 0.12 -13.88 -5.64
N TRP A 618 0.36 -15.14 -6.00
CA TRP A 618 0.41 -15.62 -7.37
C TRP A 618 -0.96 -15.72 -8.04
N GLU A 619 -2.01 -16.00 -7.27
CA GLU A 619 -3.38 -16.02 -7.78
C GLU A 619 -3.83 -14.62 -8.19
N ARG A 620 -3.54 -13.61 -7.35
CA ARG A 620 -3.72 -12.18 -7.68
C ARG A 620 -3.01 -11.82 -8.98
N PHE A 621 -1.73 -12.18 -9.12
CA PHE A 621 -1.00 -11.94 -10.36
C PHE A 621 -1.64 -12.65 -11.56
N SER A 622 -2.23 -13.82 -11.37
CA SER A 622 -2.84 -14.56 -12.46
C SER A 622 -4.05 -13.87 -13.09
N LEU A 623 -4.71 -12.99 -12.34
CA LEU A 623 -5.88 -12.25 -12.83
C LEU A 623 -5.53 -11.17 -13.86
N LEU A 624 -4.27 -10.74 -13.95
CA LEU A 624 -3.82 -9.79 -14.97
C LEU A 624 -4.05 -10.28 -16.40
N TRP A 625 -4.06 -11.60 -16.57
CA TRP A 625 -4.24 -12.27 -17.86
C TRP A 625 -5.52 -13.11 -17.91
N LYS A 626 -6.01 -13.65 -16.78
CA LYS A 626 -7.28 -14.40 -16.74
C LYS A 626 -8.53 -13.53 -16.70
N ALA A 627 -8.46 -12.36 -16.05
CA ALA A 627 -9.58 -11.45 -15.86
C ALA A 627 -9.09 -9.98 -15.79
N PRO A 628 -8.42 -9.49 -16.85
CA PRO A 628 -7.85 -8.15 -16.86
C PRO A 628 -8.90 -7.08 -16.60
N ASN A 629 -8.51 -6.03 -15.86
CA ASN A 629 -9.34 -4.86 -15.59
C ASN A 629 -10.75 -5.12 -15.02
N GLN A 630 -11.00 -6.28 -14.42
CA GLN A 630 -12.19 -6.44 -13.60
C GLN A 630 -12.00 -5.62 -12.32
N ARG A 631 -13.07 -5.02 -11.79
CA ARG A 631 -13.05 -4.31 -10.51
C ARG A 631 -14.36 -4.61 -9.81
N VAL A 632 -14.31 -4.76 -8.50
CA VAL A 632 -15.50 -4.85 -7.65
C VAL A 632 -16.38 -3.63 -7.93
N ALA A 633 -17.58 -3.88 -8.43
CA ALA A 633 -18.57 -2.86 -8.73
C ALA A 633 -19.75 -2.94 -7.77
N GLU A 634 -20.03 -4.12 -7.20
CA GLU A 634 -21.20 -4.34 -6.38
C GLU A 634 -20.92 -5.39 -5.30
N VAL A 635 -21.40 -5.13 -4.09
CA VAL A 635 -21.25 -6.01 -2.93
C VAL A 635 -22.59 -6.15 -2.22
N LEU A 636 -22.94 -7.38 -1.86
CA LEU A 636 -24.07 -7.71 -1.00
C LEU A 636 -23.54 -8.42 0.25
N LEU A 637 -23.97 -7.97 1.43
CA LEU A 637 -23.66 -8.57 2.72
C LEU A 637 -24.97 -8.90 3.44
N LEU A 638 -25.12 -10.15 3.85
CA LEU A 638 -26.28 -10.65 4.56
C LEU A 638 -25.85 -11.24 5.90
N TYR A 639 -26.28 -10.62 6.98
CA TYR A 639 -25.98 -10.98 8.37
C TYR A 639 -27.18 -11.71 8.97
N LEU A 640 -27.01 -12.96 9.36
CA LEU A 640 -28.09 -13.82 9.87
C LEU A 640 -27.64 -14.61 11.11
N PRO A 641 -28.55 -14.94 12.04
CA PRO A 641 -28.26 -15.85 13.15
C PRO A 641 -27.86 -17.22 12.60
N ASP A 642 -26.81 -17.84 13.14
CA ASP A 642 -26.38 -19.18 12.70
C ASP A 642 -27.31 -20.27 13.28
N PRO A 643 -28.03 -21.05 12.45
CA PRO A 643 -28.87 -22.16 12.90
C PRO A 643 -28.06 -23.40 13.32
N GLY A 644 -26.73 -23.38 13.20
CA GLY A 644 -25.82 -24.42 13.66
C GLY A 644 -25.56 -25.53 12.63
N GLN A 645 -26.61 -26.11 12.06
CA GLN A 645 -26.52 -27.16 11.04
C GLN A 645 -26.22 -26.58 9.64
N ASP A 646 -25.36 -27.26 8.88
CA ASP A 646 -24.87 -26.75 7.59
C ASP A 646 -25.96 -26.62 6.52
N GLU A 647 -26.83 -27.62 6.37
CA GLU A 647 -27.98 -27.55 5.46
C GLU A 647 -28.91 -26.40 5.82
N ALA A 648 -29.17 -26.21 7.12
CA ALA A 648 -29.99 -25.10 7.61
C ALA A 648 -29.35 -23.73 7.34
N ARG A 649 -28.02 -23.61 7.39
CA ARG A 649 -27.30 -22.38 7.01
C ARG A 649 -27.52 -22.05 5.54
N VAL A 650 -27.30 -23.03 4.66
CA VAL A 650 -27.45 -22.86 3.22
C VAL A 650 -28.88 -22.48 2.87
N GLU A 651 -29.87 -23.16 3.45
CA GLU A 651 -31.28 -22.88 3.19
C GLU A 651 -31.71 -21.51 3.74
N HIS A 652 -31.22 -21.11 4.91
CA HIS A 652 -31.51 -19.78 5.45
C HIS A 652 -30.91 -18.68 4.56
N CYS A 653 -29.66 -18.83 4.11
CA CYS A 653 -29.07 -17.89 3.15
C CYS A 653 -29.83 -17.88 1.82
N ARG A 654 -30.19 -19.04 1.28
CA ARG A 654 -30.98 -19.17 0.04
C ARG A 654 -32.30 -18.43 0.15
N ALA A 655 -33.10 -18.75 1.18
CA ALA A 655 -34.40 -18.14 1.41
C ALA A 655 -34.30 -16.61 1.56
N ALA A 656 -33.31 -16.11 2.29
CA ALA A 656 -33.11 -14.67 2.43
C ALA A 656 -32.72 -14.02 1.09
N VAL A 657 -31.79 -14.60 0.32
CA VAL A 657 -31.35 -14.03 -0.96
C VAL A 657 -32.48 -14.09 -2.00
N GLU A 658 -33.14 -15.22 -2.18
CA GLU A 658 -34.25 -15.38 -3.16
C GLU A 658 -35.43 -14.44 -2.87
N ASN A 659 -35.72 -14.18 -1.58
CA ASN A 659 -36.86 -13.34 -1.21
C ASN A 659 -36.52 -11.84 -1.06
N LEU A 660 -35.26 -11.46 -0.89
CA LEU A 660 -34.87 -10.07 -0.61
C LEU A 660 -33.98 -9.44 -1.69
N VAL A 661 -33.40 -10.22 -2.59
CA VAL A 661 -32.51 -9.70 -3.63
C VAL A 661 -33.22 -9.79 -4.97
N GLN A 662 -33.62 -8.63 -5.48
CA GLN A 662 -34.23 -8.53 -6.81
C GLN A 662 -33.14 -8.27 -7.84
N ARG A 663 -33.20 -8.96 -8.97
CA ARG A 663 -32.36 -8.63 -10.11
C ARG A 663 -32.99 -7.45 -10.84
N LYS A 664 -32.25 -6.36 -10.98
CA LYS A 664 -32.62 -5.34 -11.97
C LYS A 664 -32.30 -5.93 -13.35
N THR A 665 -33.28 -6.53 -13.99
CA THR A 665 -33.29 -6.63 -15.46
C THR A 665 -33.22 -5.20 -15.96
N GLY A 666 -32.16 -4.84 -16.68
CA GLY A 666 -32.00 -3.49 -17.22
C GLY A 666 -33.17 -3.11 -18.13
N PRO A 667 -33.35 -1.82 -18.47
CA PRO A 667 -34.03 -1.48 -19.71
C PRO A 667 -33.34 -2.13 -20.92
#